data_AF-A0A949V3V1-F1
#
_entry.id   AF-A0A949V3V1-F1
#
_cell.length_a   1.000
_cell.length_b   1.000
_cell.length_c   1.000
_cell.angle_alpha   90.00
_cell.angle_beta   90.00
_cell.angle_gamma   90.00
#
_symmetry.space_group_name_H-M   'P 1'
#
loop_
_entity.id
_entity.type
_entity.pdbx_description
1 polymer ?
#
loop_
_entity_poly.entity_id
_entity_poly.type
_entity_poly.pdbx_seq_one_letter_code
_entity_poly.pdbx_strand_id
1 'polypeptide(L)'
;MSITFKGAIFDLDGVITGTAKVHSLAWESMFNYFLKNYAESNKESYFPFDPAHDYHKYVDGKPRMEGVKSFLASRDIDLPFGDLDDDPEKETICGLGNRKNSLFTDILIKEGPEVYTTTVDLIHELIKKGIRIGIASSSRNCLLILKLSKLEHLFETRVDGEVSIQLGLKGKPNPDIFVVAAKNLGLEPHECVVVEDAISGVQAGSRGNFGLVLGIARDIEGAKLRENGADIVVGDLGEITIADIQNWFTKGLEFEGWNQTYNEYVGKEERLRETLTSVGNGYLGIRGAFEGSPCSSHHYPGTYIAGIFNRLPSLVRDQTVFNNDFVNTPNWLPIEYRIGGGEFISPLKHKKLSYRQNLNFRNGLMERDLVIQDNLGRITSISTSRFASMDDPHRCALKFTLKPVNYVADVEFRCSIDGRIQNRNVARYSELASDHLEQVESLCDEELMLLHVRTNVSHYDIVTGTKTRIISHGKPASVERSIVTENRYISEQFKLPLNPAKGVTIEKLASIHTSLDIKSGKPLKAARLSLEGNDSFDSLFKASSDAWEKIWKRADILVEGDRVSQKLLRFHAYHMMCTASPHSPSIDAGMPARGLNGEAYRGHIFWDEIFILPFFNHSFPEIAKALLMYRYNRLDAARAYALENGYKGAMYPWQTADDGVEDTQVIHFNPKSGLWGPDLSRLQRHVSIAVFYNTWRYIYDTDDTLFLNEYGAELMFEIARFWASIASFSSETGKYHIEGVMGPDEFHESLHGSGKDGLKDNSYTNIMSVWLFDKAAQIGEKMEPATLKRIASKINLDPEEIKQWRDISGNLNILIDENGILEQFDGYNNLKELDWEHYRSLYGNIHRMDRILKAEGDSPDEYKVAKQPDVLMTFYTLSPGEVAELLTRAGYKVPDEMTLVKNNYAYYEPRTSHGSTLSKVVHSIISSYLDDGHDMAWKWFSEALKSDIKDTQGGTTQEGIHCGVMAGTLDTVSRYFAGISFYNEKLNIHPNLPTQWKKLSLGVCFRKNRYEITVEKNDITVTLVESEGVEALACIAGHHLTLIKGVPCHSAAV
;
A
#
# COMPACT_ATOMS: atom_id res chain seq x y z
N MET A 1 -1.67 -14.67 -35.58
CA MET A 1 -1.90 -13.75 -34.45
C MET A 1 -0.97 -12.56 -34.61
N SER A 2 -1.44 -11.34 -34.38
CA SER A 2 -0.56 -10.17 -34.33
C SER A 2 0.31 -10.27 -33.08
N ILE A 3 1.61 -10.02 -33.21
CA ILE A 3 2.51 -9.95 -32.05
C ILE A 3 2.27 -8.61 -31.35
N THR A 4 2.20 -8.60 -30.01
CA THR A 4 1.86 -7.41 -29.22
C THR A 4 3.07 -6.65 -28.70
N PHE A 5 4.18 -7.33 -28.42
CA PHE A 5 5.44 -6.68 -28.08
C PHE A 5 6.17 -6.25 -29.35
N LYS A 6 6.99 -5.20 -29.27
CA LYS A 6 7.60 -4.56 -30.44
C LYS A 6 9.11 -4.56 -30.43
N GLY A 7 9.72 -4.77 -29.26
CA GLY A 7 11.18 -4.76 -29.10
C GLY A 7 11.71 -5.83 -28.15
N ALA A 8 12.98 -6.19 -28.34
CA ALA A 8 13.73 -7.01 -27.40
C ALA A 8 15.13 -6.42 -27.21
N ILE A 9 15.53 -6.24 -25.96
CA ILE A 9 16.82 -5.67 -25.56
C ILE A 9 17.58 -6.73 -24.79
N PHE A 10 18.73 -7.12 -25.32
CA PHE A 10 19.56 -8.18 -24.75
C PHE A 10 20.74 -7.56 -24.01
N ASP A 11 21.10 -8.15 -22.87
CA ASP A 11 22.47 -8.00 -22.40
C ASP A 11 23.46 -8.75 -23.29
N LEU A 12 24.74 -8.41 -23.17
CA LEU A 12 25.81 -9.03 -23.94
C LEU A 12 26.39 -10.26 -23.24
N ASP A 13 26.85 -10.09 -22.00
CA ASP A 13 27.67 -11.08 -21.31
C ASP A 13 26.73 -12.09 -20.62
N GLY A 14 26.99 -13.39 -20.76
CA GLY A 14 26.11 -14.45 -20.22
C GLY A 14 24.78 -14.66 -20.98
N VAL A 15 24.33 -13.67 -21.74
CA VAL A 15 23.14 -13.75 -22.60
C VAL A 15 23.51 -14.08 -24.05
N ILE A 16 24.29 -13.24 -24.73
CA ILE A 16 24.68 -13.45 -26.14
C ILE A 16 26.05 -14.16 -26.22
N THR A 17 26.97 -13.79 -25.34
CA THR A 17 28.35 -14.30 -25.35
C THR A 17 28.82 -14.85 -24.01
N GLY A 18 29.60 -15.93 -24.03
CA GLY A 18 30.25 -16.53 -22.86
C GLY A 18 31.63 -15.92 -22.60
N THR A 19 31.70 -14.71 -22.04
CA THR A 19 32.98 -14.01 -21.81
C THR A 19 33.56 -14.25 -20.40
N ALA A 20 32.83 -14.91 -19.51
CA ALA A 20 33.23 -15.14 -18.11
C ALA A 20 34.61 -15.81 -17.98
N LYS A 21 34.90 -16.80 -18.83
CA LYS A 21 36.20 -17.47 -18.89
C LYS A 21 37.33 -16.51 -19.26
N VAL A 22 37.09 -15.63 -20.24
CA VAL A 22 38.07 -14.61 -20.68
C VAL A 22 38.28 -13.57 -19.59
N HIS A 23 37.21 -13.16 -18.89
CA HIS A 23 37.30 -12.29 -17.73
C HIS A 23 38.16 -12.90 -16.62
N SER A 24 37.89 -14.15 -16.25
CA SER A 24 38.64 -14.88 -15.22
C SER A 24 40.12 -15.00 -15.57
N LEU A 25 40.46 -15.40 -16.80
CA LEU A 25 41.84 -15.49 -17.29
C LEU A 25 42.57 -14.14 -17.27
N ALA A 26 41.90 -13.05 -17.66
CA ALA A 26 42.49 -11.72 -17.65
C ALA A 26 42.74 -11.21 -16.22
N TRP A 27 41.83 -11.50 -15.28
CA TRP A 27 42.01 -11.18 -13.87
C TRP A 27 43.16 -11.99 -13.25
N GLU A 28 43.16 -13.29 -13.46
CA GLU A 28 44.24 -14.19 -13.00
C GLU A 28 45.59 -13.72 -13.54
N SER A 29 45.68 -13.45 -14.84
CA SER A 29 46.93 -13.01 -15.48
C SER A 29 47.41 -11.67 -14.91
N MET A 30 46.51 -10.71 -14.72
CA MET A 30 46.86 -9.40 -14.18
C MET A 30 47.31 -9.50 -12.71
N PHE A 31 46.52 -10.15 -11.86
CA PHE A 31 46.85 -10.27 -10.43
C PHE A 31 48.09 -11.12 -10.20
N ASN A 32 48.26 -12.23 -10.89
CA ASN A 32 49.45 -13.07 -10.72
C ASN A 32 50.72 -12.36 -11.17
N TYR A 33 50.64 -11.57 -12.24
CA TYR A 33 51.77 -10.72 -12.66
C TYR A 33 52.12 -9.69 -11.57
N PHE A 34 51.13 -8.96 -11.06
CA PHE A 34 51.33 -7.98 -9.99
C PHE A 34 51.85 -8.61 -8.69
N LEU A 35 51.17 -9.64 -8.18
CA LEU A 35 51.49 -10.31 -6.92
C LEU A 35 52.88 -10.94 -6.95
N LYS A 36 53.33 -11.45 -8.11
CA LYS A 36 54.67 -11.99 -8.27
C LYS A 36 55.73 -10.88 -8.13
N ASN A 37 55.55 -9.76 -8.83
CA ASN A 37 56.47 -8.63 -8.76
C ASN A 37 56.46 -7.98 -7.36
N TYR A 38 55.29 -7.88 -6.73
CA TYR A 38 55.12 -7.36 -5.38
C TYR A 38 55.82 -8.24 -4.34
N ALA A 39 55.65 -9.55 -4.40
CA ALA A 39 56.31 -10.50 -3.49
C ALA A 39 57.84 -10.48 -3.65
N GLU A 40 58.34 -10.41 -4.89
CA GLU A 40 59.77 -10.28 -5.18
C GLU A 40 60.36 -8.97 -4.63
N SER A 41 59.66 -7.85 -4.80
CA SER A 41 60.12 -6.52 -4.36
C SER A 41 60.10 -6.35 -2.83
N ASN A 42 59.11 -6.96 -2.15
CA ASN A 42 58.94 -6.85 -0.69
C ASN A 42 59.56 -8.03 0.10
N LYS A 43 60.14 -9.03 -0.59
CA LYS A 43 60.69 -10.27 0.00
C LYS A 43 59.65 -11.08 0.79
N GLU A 44 58.44 -11.15 0.27
CA GLU A 44 57.32 -11.89 0.86
C GLU A 44 57.07 -13.21 0.11
N SER A 45 56.25 -14.09 0.69
CA SER A 45 55.85 -15.34 0.03
C SER A 45 54.80 -15.07 -1.05
N TYR A 46 55.03 -15.58 -2.26
CA TYR A 46 54.08 -15.45 -3.37
C TYR A 46 52.89 -16.39 -3.19
N PHE A 47 51.68 -15.81 -3.14
CA PHE A 47 50.42 -16.55 -3.14
C PHE A 47 49.59 -16.13 -4.36
N PRO A 48 49.37 -17.00 -5.35
CA PRO A 48 48.64 -16.64 -6.57
C PRO A 48 47.18 -16.28 -6.28
N PHE A 49 46.56 -15.59 -7.23
CA PHE A 49 45.12 -15.43 -7.34
C PHE A 49 44.49 -16.78 -7.68
N ASP A 50 43.48 -17.20 -6.91
CA ASP A 50 42.70 -18.42 -7.19
C ASP A 50 41.46 -18.09 -8.03
N PRO A 51 41.41 -18.48 -9.31
CA PRO A 51 40.27 -18.18 -10.19
C PRO A 51 38.94 -18.79 -9.73
N ALA A 52 38.94 -19.84 -8.93
CA ALA A 52 37.72 -20.50 -8.45
C ALA A 52 37.16 -19.85 -7.18
N HIS A 53 38.02 -19.36 -6.29
CA HIS A 53 37.60 -18.80 -5.00
C HIS A 53 37.71 -17.27 -4.93
N ASP A 54 38.82 -16.69 -5.39
CA ASP A 54 39.07 -15.26 -5.27
C ASP A 54 38.22 -14.45 -6.26
N TYR A 55 38.00 -14.99 -7.47
CA TYR A 55 37.19 -14.35 -8.50
C TYR A 55 35.76 -14.06 -8.03
N HIS A 56 35.00 -15.10 -7.67
CA HIS A 56 33.60 -14.96 -7.26
C HIS A 56 33.43 -14.14 -5.98
N LYS A 57 34.40 -14.19 -5.07
CA LYS A 57 34.30 -13.54 -3.76
C LYS A 57 34.65 -12.06 -3.81
N TYR A 58 35.69 -11.68 -4.56
CA TYR A 58 36.25 -10.34 -4.47
C TYR A 58 36.02 -9.49 -5.71
N VAL A 59 35.86 -10.10 -6.89
CA VAL A 59 35.96 -9.39 -8.18
C VAL A 59 34.68 -9.47 -9.01
N ASP A 60 34.04 -10.63 -9.06
CA ASP A 60 32.87 -10.89 -9.89
C ASP A 60 31.70 -9.93 -9.59
N GLY A 61 31.00 -9.49 -10.63
CA GLY A 61 29.88 -8.54 -10.52
C GLY A 61 30.21 -7.10 -10.07
N LYS A 62 31.47 -6.76 -9.77
CA LYS A 62 31.87 -5.40 -9.35
C LYS A 62 32.44 -4.57 -10.51
N PRO A 63 32.33 -3.22 -10.45
CA PRO A 63 33.09 -2.35 -11.34
C PRO A 63 34.58 -2.66 -11.28
N ARG A 64 35.26 -2.60 -12.44
CA ARG A 64 36.66 -3.03 -12.59
C ARG A 64 37.59 -2.49 -11.49
N MET A 65 37.52 -1.20 -11.18
CA MET A 65 38.40 -0.59 -10.18
C MET A 65 38.06 -1.04 -8.76
N GLU A 66 36.78 -1.25 -8.45
CA GLU A 66 36.37 -1.80 -7.16
C GLU A 66 36.77 -3.26 -6.99
N GLY A 67 36.75 -4.04 -8.07
CA GLY A 67 37.25 -5.42 -8.07
C GLY A 67 38.74 -5.49 -7.72
N VAL A 68 39.57 -4.63 -8.32
CA VAL A 68 41.00 -4.50 -7.96
C VAL A 68 41.15 -4.15 -6.48
N LYS A 69 40.50 -3.07 -6.04
CA LYS A 69 40.56 -2.60 -4.65
C LYS A 69 40.15 -3.69 -3.65
N SER A 70 39.03 -4.34 -3.91
CA SER A 70 38.46 -5.35 -3.02
C SER A 70 39.36 -6.58 -2.88
N PHE A 71 40.02 -7.01 -3.96
CA PHE A 71 40.92 -8.15 -3.90
C PHE A 71 42.24 -7.79 -3.22
N LEU A 72 42.86 -6.65 -3.55
CA LEU A 72 44.12 -6.22 -2.91
C LEU A 72 43.97 -6.02 -1.40
N ALA A 73 42.85 -5.43 -0.96
CA ALA A 73 42.53 -5.32 0.45
C ALA A 73 42.42 -6.68 1.15
N SER A 74 42.00 -7.74 0.44
CA SER A 74 41.95 -9.10 1.01
C SER A 74 43.33 -9.73 1.22
N ARG A 75 44.38 -9.13 0.64
CA ARG A 75 45.77 -9.53 0.75
C ARG A 75 46.61 -8.52 1.56
N ASP A 76 45.96 -7.59 2.25
CA ASP A 76 46.60 -6.50 3.02
C ASP A 76 47.54 -5.61 2.17
N ILE A 77 47.28 -5.49 0.87
CA ILE A 77 48.05 -4.65 -0.05
C ILE A 77 47.31 -3.33 -0.26
N ASP A 78 47.92 -2.22 0.14
CA ASP A 78 47.40 -0.87 -0.07
C ASP A 78 48.11 -0.18 -1.24
N LEU A 79 47.34 0.20 -2.26
CA LEU A 79 47.82 0.95 -3.41
C LEU A 79 47.01 2.25 -3.55
N PRO A 80 47.66 3.35 -3.99
CA PRO A 80 46.94 4.57 -4.32
C PRO A 80 45.88 4.30 -5.40
N PHE A 81 44.74 4.98 -5.29
CA PHE A 81 43.63 4.77 -6.23
C PHE A 81 44.03 5.10 -7.68
N GLY A 82 44.76 6.20 -7.88
CA GLY A 82 45.23 6.65 -9.20
C GLY A 82 44.16 7.38 -10.02
N ASP A 83 44.58 7.86 -11.19
CA ASP A 83 43.69 8.52 -12.17
C ASP A 83 43.08 7.47 -13.10
N LEU A 84 41.84 7.68 -13.56
CA LEU A 84 41.13 6.70 -14.42
C LEU A 84 41.86 6.38 -15.72
N ASP A 85 42.65 7.33 -16.22
CA ASP A 85 43.48 7.22 -17.43
C ASP A 85 44.93 6.80 -17.13
N ASP A 86 45.20 6.29 -15.93
CA ASP A 86 46.52 5.79 -15.57
C ASP A 86 46.99 4.72 -16.55
N ASP A 87 48.25 4.85 -16.96
CA ASP A 87 48.92 3.87 -17.81
C ASP A 87 48.83 2.47 -17.15
N PRO A 88 48.48 1.41 -17.92
CA PRO A 88 48.46 0.03 -17.44
C PRO A 88 49.70 -0.42 -16.65
N GLU A 89 50.85 0.23 -16.88
CA GLU A 89 52.09 -0.07 -16.21
C GLU A 89 52.23 0.57 -14.82
N LYS A 90 51.37 1.53 -14.46
CA LYS A 90 51.36 2.13 -13.12
C LYS A 90 50.76 1.18 -12.08
N GLU A 91 51.41 1.10 -10.93
CA GLU A 91 50.93 0.34 -9.76
C GLU A 91 49.93 1.17 -8.93
N THR A 92 48.83 1.56 -9.57
CA THR A 92 47.66 2.15 -8.93
C THR A 92 46.46 1.22 -9.12
N ILE A 93 45.39 1.40 -8.35
CA ILE A 93 44.15 0.62 -8.55
C ILE A 93 43.63 0.80 -9.98
N CYS A 94 43.65 2.04 -10.49
CA CYS A 94 43.26 2.37 -11.86
C CYS A 94 44.20 1.76 -12.92
N GLY A 95 45.52 1.83 -12.73
CA GLY A 95 46.52 1.26 -13.64
C GLY A 95 46.39 -0.27 -13.77
N LEU A 96 46.28 -0.99 -12.65
CA LEU A 96 46.04 -2.44 -12.66
C LEU A 96 44.70 -2.81 -13.32
N GLY A 97 43.65 -2.01 -13.08
CA GLY A 97 42.38 -2.17 -13.79
C GLY A 97 42.52 -1.99 -15.30
N ASN A 98 43.29 -1.00 -15.74
CA ASN A 98 43.57 -0.74 -17.16
C ASN A 98 44.44 -1.85 -17.79
N ARG A 99 45.40 -2.42 -17.03
CA ARG A 99 46.17 -3.61 -17.46
C ARG A 99 45.28 -4.83 -17.64
N LYS A 100 44.39 -5.12 -16.69
CA LYS A 100 43.39 -6.20 -16.85
C LYS A 100 42.57 -6.01 -18.12
N ASN A 101 42.18 -4.77 -18.43
CA ASN A 101 41.41 -4.49 -19.64
C ASN A 101 42.19 -4.75 -20.92
N SER A 102 43.48 -4.41 -20.93
CA SER A 102 44.38 -4.68 -22.06
C SER A 102 44.54 -6.18 -22.27
N LEU A 103 44.84 -6.94 -21.22
CA LEU A 103 44.92 -8.41 -21.25
C LEU A 103 43.61 -9.06 -21.69
N PHE A 104 42.48 -8.58 -21.18
CA PHE A 104 41.17 -9.05 -21.61
C PHE A 104 40.97 -8.85 -23.12
N THR A 105 41.31 -7.67 -23.63
CA THR A 105 41.19 -7.32 -25.04
C THR A 105 42.09 -8.21 -25.91
N ASP A 106 43.33 -8.45 -25.47
CA ASP A 106 44.29 -9.29 -26.18
C ASP A 106 43.84 -10.75 -26.26
N ILE A 107 43.38 -11.32 -25.13
CA ILE A 107 42.84 -12.69 -25.09
C ILE A 107 41.60 -12.79 -25.98
N LEU A 108 40.71 -11.80 -25.90
CA LEU A 108 39.48 -11.76 -26.70
C LEU A 108 39.76 -11.68 -28.21
N ILE A 109 40.74 -10.87 -28.64
CA ILE A 109 41.13 -10.78 -30.06
C ILE A 109 41.76 -12.10 -30.54
N LYS A 110 42.53 -12.76 -29.68
CA LYS A 110 43.23 -14.00 -30.02
C LYS A 110 42.31 -15.22 -30.09
N GLU A 111 41.42 -15.37 -29.12
CA GLU A 111 40.60 -16.58 -28.96
C GLU A 111 39.18 -16.40 -29.53
N GLY A 112 38.70 -15.16 -29.65
CA GLY A 112 37.32 -14.83 -30.01
C GLY A 112 36.33 -15.06 -28.87
N PRO A 113 35.18 -14.37 -28.85
CA PRO A 113 34.13 -14.63 -27.88
C PRO A 113 33.38 -15.94 -28.19
N GLU A 114 33.05 -16.72 -27.16
CA GLU A 114 32.05 -17.78 -27.27
C GLU A 114 30.67 -17.16 -27.51
N VAL A 115 29.89 -17.71 -28.45
CA VAL A 115 28.56 -17.22 -28.82
C VAL A 115 27.52 -18.28 -28.51
N TYR A 116 26.45 -17.90 -27.80
CA TYR A 116 25.32 -18.79 -27.53
C TYR A 116 24.40 -18.85 -28.76
N THR A 117 24.50 -19.94 -29.53
CA THR A 117 23.78 -20.08 -30.81
C THR A 117 22.26 -20.02 -30.66
N THR A 118 21.71 -20.60 -29.60
CA THR A 118 20.27 -20.58 -29.30
C THR A 118 19.74 -19.16 -29.08
N THR A 119 20.57 -18.27 -28.51
CA THR A 119 20.21 -16.84 -28.36
C THR A 119 20.20 -16.13 -29.71
N VAL A 120 21.19 -16.38 -30.56
CA VAL A 120 21.26 -15.81 -31.91
C VAL A 120 20.11 -16.31 -32.79
N ASP A 121 19.74 -17.58 -32.67
CA ASP A 121 18.60 -18.16 -33.38
C ASP A 121 17.30 -17.45 -33.01
N LEU A 122 17.04 -17.25 -31.72
CA LEU A 122 15.88 -16.48 -31.25
C LEU A 122 15.89 -15.04 -31.78
N ILE A 123 17.04 -14.35 -31.76
CA ILE A 123 17.17 -12.98 -32.32
C ILE A 123 16.79 -12.97 -33.80
N HIS A 124 17.27 -13.93 -34.59
CA HIS A 124 16.89 -14.04 -36.00
C HIS A 124 15.40 -14.30 -36.19
N GLU A 125 14.77 -15.12 -35.35
CA GLU A 125 13.33 -15.32 -35.39
C GLU A 125 12.56 -14.04 -35.06
N LEU A 126 13.00 -13.28 -34.06
CA LEU A 126 12.41 -12.00 -33.68
C LEU A 126 12.50 -10.97 -34.83
N ILE A 127 13.67 -10.85 -35.47
CA ILE A 127 13.87 -9.97 -36.64
C ILE A 127 12.95 -10.38 -37.80
N LYS A 128 12.82 -11.68 -38.10
CA LYS A 128 11.90 -12.18 -39.14
C LYS A 128 10.43 -11.84 -38.86
N LYS A 129 10.08 -11.59 -37.59
CA LYS A 129 8.76 -11.16 -37.15
C LYS A 129 8.58 -9.64 -37.05
N GLY A 130 9.61 -8.86 -37.43
CA GLY A 130 9.57 -7.40 -37.39
C GLY A 130 9.76 -6.80 -36.01
N ILE A 131 10.31 -7.56 -35.06
CA ILE A 131 10.63 -7.07 -33.71
C ILE A 131 11.97 -6.33 -33.76
N ARG A 132 12.00 -5.14 -33.16
CA ARG A 132 13.21 -4.30 -33.10
C ARG A 132 14.18 -4.83 -32.06
N ILE A 133 15.47 -4.90 -32.38
CA ILE A 133 16.47 -5.52 -31.51
C ILE A 133 17.49 -4.50 -31.03
N GLY A 134 17.68 -4.43 -29.72
CA GLY A 134 18.70 -3.60 -29.07
C GLY A 134 19.64 -4.44 -28.22
N ILE A 135 20.82 -3.88 -27.94
CA ILE A 135 21.75 -4.43 -26.95
C ILE A 135 22.11 -3.37 -25.92
N ALA A 136 22.13 -3.75 -24.64
CA ALA A 136 22.53 -2.87 -23.55
C ALA A 136 23.50 -3.61 -22.63
N SER A 137 24.67 -3.04 -22.36
CA SER A 137 25.71 -3.71 -21.56
C SER A 137 26.46 -2.71 -20.70
N SER A 138 26.88 -3.13 -19.50
CA SER A 138 27.80 -2.33 -18.66
C SER A 138 29.24 -2.33 -19.20
N SER A 139 29.57 -3.21 -20.15
CA SER A 139 30.92 -3.39 -20.69
C SER A 139 31.29 -2.29 -21.68
N ARG A 140 32.48 -1.72 -21.53
CA ARG A 140 33.09 -0.80 -22.52
C ARG A 140 33.57 -1.54 -23.77
N ASN A 141 33.68 -2.87 -23.72
CA ASN A 141 34.18 -3.71 -24.81
C ASN A 141 33.07 -4.27 -25.70
N CYS A 142 31.81 -3.87 -25.49
CA CYS A 142 30.63 -4.40 -26.20
C CYS A 142 30.79 -4.35 -27.73
N LEU A 143 31.19 -3.20 -28.29
CA LEU A 143 31.42 -3.06 -29.73
C LEU A 143 32.49 -4.03 -30.27
N LEU A 144 33.59 -4.20 -29.54
CA LEU A 144 34.65 -5.11 -29.95
C LEU A 144 34.17 -6.56 -29.99
N ILE A 145 33.46 -6.99 -28.94
CA ILE A 145 32.88 -8.33 -28.84
C ILE A 145 31.92 -8.59 -30.01
N LEU A 146 31.02 -7.64 -30.31
CA LEU A 146 30.07 -7.75 -31.43
C LEU A 146 30.75 -7.83 -32.79
N LYS A 147 31.88 -7.15 -32.99
CA LYS A 147 32.66 -7.21 -34.24
C LYS A 147 33.35 -8.55 -34.40
N LEU A 148 33.98 -9.05 -33.34
CA LEU A 148 34.67 -10.35 -33.35
C LEU A 148 33.69 -11.51 -33.53
N SER A 149 32.50 -11.44 -32.93
CA SER A 149 31.41 -12.41 -33.12
C SER A 149 30.64 -12.24 -34.43
N LYS A 150 30.87 -11.13 -35.16
CA LYS A 150 30.16 -10.74 -36.39
C LYS A 150 28.64 -10.53 -36.19
N LEU A 151 28.22 -10.11 -35.01
CA LEU A 151 26.81 -9.94 -34.65
C LEU A 151 26.33 -8.48 -34.63
N GLU A 152 27.22 -7.49 -34.81
CA GLU A 152 26.89 -6.05 -34.77
C GLU A 152 25.67 -5.68 -35.62
N HIS A 153 25.54 -6.28 -36.82
CA HIS A 153 24.47 -6.03 -37.77
C HIS A 153 23.06 -6.47 -37.31
N LEU A 154 22.95 -7.24 -36.23
CA LEU A 154 21.67 -7.70 -35.67
C LEU A 154 21.00 -6.65 -34.78
N PHE A 155 21.74 -5.63 -34.32
CA PHE A 155 21.28 -4.68 -33.33
C PHE A 155 21.10 -3.29 -33.95
N GLU A 156 19.91 -2.72 -33.79
CA GLU A 156 19.59 -1.36 -34.27
C GLU A 156 20.11 -0.27 -33.32
N THR A 157 20.36 -0.61 -32.06
CA THR A 157 20.94 0.27 -31.05
C THR A 157 21.90 -0.49 -30.14
N ARG A 158 22.94 0.19 -29.69
CA ARG A 158 23.91 -0.28 -28.68
C ARG A 158 24.02 0.76 -27.58
N VAL A 159 23.64 0.41 -26.36
CA VAL A 159 23.84 1.23 -25.16
C VAL A 159 24.83 0.51 -24.25
N ASP A 160 26.12 0.74 -24.49
CA ASP A 160 27.20 0.08 -23.78
C ASP A 160 27.86 0.99 -22.73
N GLY A 161 28.93 0.53 -22.07
CA GLY A 161 29.62 1.30 -21.05
C GLY A 161 30.19 2.64 -21.55
N GLU A 162 30.54 2.75 -22.85
CA GLU A 162 30.98 4.01 -23.44
C GLU A 162 29.81 4.99 -23.60
N VAL A 163 28.68 4.51 -24.13
CA VAL A 163 27.45 5.31 -24.27
C VAL A 163 26.92 5.74 -22.90
N SER A 164 26.98 4.86 -21.90
CA SER A 164 26.59 5.17 -20.52
C SER A 164 27.36 6.35 -19.95
N ILE A 165 28.68 6.41 -20.17
CA ILE A 165 29.52 7.53 -19.72
C ILE A 165 29.18 8.80 -20.49
N GLN A 166 29.07 8.70 -21.83
CA GLN A 166 28.76 9.83 -22.70
C GLN A 166 27.44 10.53 -22.34
N LEU A 167 26.44 9.74 -21.94
CA LEU A 167 25.10 10.22 -21.59
C LEU A 167 24.88 10.40 -20.08
N GLY A 168 25.89 10.13 -19.24
CA GLY A 168 25.78 10.22 -17.78
C GLY A 168 24.75 9.26 -17.16
N LEU A 169 24.54 8.10 -17.79
CA LEU A 169 23.55 7.11 -17.33
C LEU A 169 24.07 6.35 -16.12
N LYS A 170 23.16 6.02 -15.19
CA LYS A 170 23.46 5.12 -14.08
C LYS A 170 23.44 3.67 -14.57
N GLY A 171 24.50 2.93 -14.28
CA GLY A 171 24.56 1.49 -14.58
C GLY A 171 23.55 0.66 -13.78
N LYS A 172 23.41 -0.61 -14.17
CA LYS A 172 22.62 -1.62 -13.46
C LYS A 172 22.99 -1.63 -11.96
N PRO A 173 22.03 -1.67 -11.02
CA PRO A 173 20.61 -2.03 -11.18
C PRO A 173 19.66 -0.86 -11.49
N ASN A 174 20.18 0.30 -11.92
CA ASN A 174 19.31 1.35 -12.45
C ASN A 174 18.88 0.99 -13.88
N PRO A 175 17.64 1.34 -14.28
CA PRO A 175 17.08 0.93 -15.57
C PRO A 175 17.61 1.74 -16.76
N ASP A 176 18.39 2.80 -16.52
CA ASP A 176 18.73 3.85 -17.47
C ASP A 176 19.20 3.31 -18.83
N ILE A 177 20.15 2.37 -18.85
CA ILE A 177 20.70 1.81 -20.11
C ILE A 177 19.64 1.07 -20.93
N PHE A 178 18.71 0.36 -20.28
CA PHE A 178 17.64 -0.36 -20.96
C PHE A 178 16.56 0.60 -21.44
N VAL A 179 16.19 1.59 -20.62
CA VAL A 179 15.19 2.61 -21.00
C VAL A 179 15.69 3.44 -22.18
N VAL A 180 16.96 3.83 -22.17
CA VAL A 180 17.58 4.53 -23.31
C VAL A 180 17.63 3.64 -24.54
N ALA A 181 17.93 2.34 -24.39
CA ALA A 181 17.89 1.40 -25.51
C ALA A 181 16.47 1.30 -26.11
N ALA A 182 15.42 1.18 -25.30
CA ALA A 182 14.03 1.18 -25.77
C ALA A 182 13.69 2.48 -26.53
N LYS A 183 14.08 3.63 -25.96
CA LYS A 183 13.88 4.95 -26.59
C LYS A 183 14.60 5.07 -27.93
N ASN A 184 15.83 4.56 -28.07
CA ASN A 184 16.56 4.54 -29.35
C ASN A 184 15.86 3.66 -30.39
N LEU A 185 15.17 2.60 -29.95
CA LEU A 185 14.27 1.80 -30.78
C LEU A 185 12.91 2.48 -31.02
N GLY A 186 12.68 3.72 -30.56
CA GLY A 186 11.39 4.40 -30.70
C GLY A 186 10.24 3.66 -30.02
N LEU A 187 10.53 2.94 -28.94
CA LEU A 187 9.57 2.13 -28.17
C LEU A 187 9.56 2.57 -26.71
N GLU A 188 8.45 2.27 -26.04
CA GLU A 188 8.33 2.40 -24.59
C GLU A 188 8.76 1.11 -23.86
N PRO A 189 9.21 1.17 -22.59
CA PRO A 189 9.63 -0.01 -21.85
C PRO A 189 8.59 -1.14 -21.81
N HIS A 190 7.31 -0.80 -21.64
CA HIS A 190 6.21 -1.78 -21.57
C HIS A 190 5.98 -2.54 -22.89
N GLU A 191 6.53 -2.07 -24.01
CA GLU A 191 6.45 -2.71 -25.33
C GLU A 191 7.63 -3.66 -25.59
N CYS A 192 8.60 -3.69 -24.68
CA CYS A 192 9.88 -4.36 -24.86
C CYS A 192 10.06 -5.54 -23.90
N VAL A 193 10.83 -6.53 -24.38
CA VAL A 193 11.41 -7.61 -23.55
C VAL A 193 12.83 -7.22 -23.16
N VAL A 194 13.21 -7.40 -21.90
CA VAL A 194 14.61 -7.37 -21.46
C VAL A 194 15.08 -8.79 -21.20
N VAL A 195 16.25 -9.15 -21.71
CA VAL A 195 16.86 -10.47 -21.51
C VAL A 195 18.18 -10.32 -20.78
N GLU A 196 18.29 -10.98 -19.62
CA GLU A 196 19.41 -10.80 -18.69
C GLU A 196 19.73 -12.11 -17.93
N ASP A 197 20.98 -12.34 -17.57
CA ASP A 197 21.43 -13.45 -16.72
C ASP A 197 21.81 -13.03 -15.27
N ALA A 198 22.14 -11.75 -15.03
CA ALA A 198 22.53 -11.23 -13.73
C ALA A 198 21.38 -10.61 -12.90
N ILE A 199 21.47 -10.75 -11.58
CA ILE A 199 20.52 -10.15 -10.60
C ILE A 199 20.37 -8.65 -10.81
N SER A 200 21.47 -7.91 -10.99
CA SER A 200 21.43 -6.45 -11.12
C SER A 200 20.72 -6.00 -12.40
N GLY A 201 20.87 -6.72 -13.52
CA GLY A 201 20.17 -6.40 -14.76
C GLY A 201 18.69 -6.79 -14.72
N VAL A 202 18.34 -7.90 -14.06
CA VAL A 202 16.94 -8.28 -13.83
C VAL A 202 16.24 -7.21 -12.97
N GLN A 203 16.90 -6.74 -11.91
CA GLN A 203 16.41 -5.61 -11.12
C GLN A 203 16.25 -4.34 -11.97
N ALA A 204 17.18 -4.06 -12.89
CA ALA A 204 17.09 -2.92 -13.79
C ALA A 204 15.89 -3.05 -14.75
N GLY A 205 15.67 -4.21 -15.37
CA GLY A 205 14.49 -4.47 -16.20
C GLY A 205 13.18 -4.31 -15.42
N SER A 206 13.11 -4.87 -14.20
CA SER A 206 11.93 -4.77 -13.34
C SER A 206 11.65 -3.32 -12.92
N ARG A 207 12.69 -2.58 -12.49
CA ARG A 207 12.57 -1.16 -12.11
C ARG A 207 12.22 -0.25 -13.29
N GLY A 208 12.63 -0.64 -14.50
CA GLY A 208 12.29 0.03 -15.76
C GLY A 208 10.85 -0.25 -16.23
N ASN A 209 10.10 -1.10 -15.54
CA ASN A 209 8.72 -1.47 -15.86
C ASN A 209 8.57 -2.05 -17.27
N PHE A 210 9.54 -2.88 -17.68
CA PHE A 210 9.52 -3.55 -18.96
C PHE A 210 8.36 -4.54 -19.07
N GLY A 211 7.84 -4.73 -20.29
CA GLY A 211 6.70 -5.62 -20.53
C GLY A 211 6.99 -7.07 -20.17
N LEU A 212 8.25 -7.50 -20.31
CA LEU A 212 8.76 -8.78 -19.85
C LEU A 212 10.23 -8.67 -19.45
N VAL A 213 10.58 -9.19 -18.28
CA VAL A 213 11.97 -9.42 -17.84
C VAL A 213 12.25 -10.92 -17.88
N LEU A 214 13.00 -11.36 -18.89
CA LEU A 214 13.37 -12.74 -19.12
C LEU A 214 14.76 -13.01 -18.52
N GLY A 215 14.81 -13.76 -17.44
CA GLY A 215 16.03 -14.20 -16.77
C GLY A 215 16.62 -15.46 -17.38
N ILE A 216 17.95 -15.55 -17.51
CA ILE A 216 18.66 -16.77 -17.91
C ILE A 216 19.49 -17.31 -16.73
N ALA A 217 19.11 -18.49 -16.24
CA ALA A 217 19.73 -19.15 -15.09
C ALA A 217 20.92 -20.03 -15.50
N ARG A 218 21.98 -19.44 -16.08
CA ARG A 218 23.21 -20.17 -16.44
C ARG A 218 24.08 -20.47 -15.22
N ASP A 219 24.45 -19.41 -14.50
CA ASP A 219 25.36 -19.48 -13.35
C ASP A 219 24.67 -19.11 -12.01
N ILE A 220 23.43 -18.61 -12.09
CA ILE A 220 22.62 -18.21 -10.94
C ILE A 220 21.40 -19.12 -10.85
N GLU A 221 21.07 -19.58 -9.64
CA GLU A 221 19.84 -20.31 -9.37
C GLU A 221 18.63 -19.48 -9.84
N GLY A 222 17.79 -20.05 -10.72
CA GLY A 222 16.68 -19.30 -11.32
C GLY A 222 15.66 -18.75 -10.31
N ALA A 223 15.59 -19.33 -9.11
CA ALA A 223 14.83 -18.80 -7.97
C ALA A 223 15.27 -17.37 -7.62
N LYS A 224 16.58 -17.13 -7.49
CA LYS A 224 17.16 -15.82 -7.18
C LYS A 224 16.84 -14.77 -8.23
N LEU A 225 16.79 -15.14 -9.51
CA LEU A 225 16.41 -14.20 -10.57
C LEU A 225 14.93 -13.80 -10.44
N ARG A 226 14.03 -14.74 -10.14
CA ARG A 226 12.61 -14.43 -9.90
C ARG A 226 12.41 -13.53 -8.68
N GLU A 227 13.09 -13.83 -7.57
CA GLU A 227 13.07 -12.99 -6.36
C GLU A 227 13.48 -11.53 -6.64
N ASN A 228 14.33 -11.32 -7.64
CA ASN A 228 14.90 -10.01 -7.97
C ASN A 228 14.21 -9.31 -9.15
N GLY A 229 13.10 -9.86 -9.65
CA GLY A 229 12.22 -9.19 -10.62
C GLY A 229 12.14 -9.83 -12.00
N ALA A 230 12.64 -11.05 -12.19
CA ALA A 230 12.43 -11.78 -13.44
C ALA A 230 11.01 -12.36 -13.48
N ASP A 231 10.33 -12.13 -14.59
CA ASP A 231 8.98 -12.61 -14.84
C ASP A 231 8.99 -14.08 -15.27
N ILE A 232 9.91 -14.41 -16.18
CA ILE A 232 10.15 -15.75 -16.69
C ILE A 232 11.64 -16.04 -16.52
N VAL A 233 11.98 -17.27 -16.14
CA VAL A 233 13.37 -17.71 -16.02
C VAL A 233 13.53 -19.05 -16.74
N VAL A 234 14.55 -19.12 -17.60
CA VAL A 234 14.93 -20.30 -18.40
C VAL A 234 16.39 -20.66 -18.18
N GLY A 235 16.79 -21.91 -18.41
CA GLY A 235 18.20 -22.30 -18.37
C GLY A 235 18.97 -21.87 -19.63
N ASP A 236 18.27 -21.88 -20.76
CA ASP A 236 18.78 -21.46 -22.06
C ASP A 236 17.63 -20.89 -22.91
N LEU A 237 17.90 -19.94 -23.81
CA LEU A 237 16.85 -19.33 -24.64
C LEU A 237 16.26 -20.29 -25.68
N GLY A 238 16.86 -21.47 -25.91
CA GLY A 238 16.21 -22.54 -26.68
C GLY A 238 14.98 -23.16 -25.99
N GLU A 239 14.78 -22.91 -24.68
CA GLU A 239 13.63 -23.41 -23.91
C GLU A 239 12.36 -22.56 -24.07
N ILE A 240 12.46 -21.39 -24.72
CA ILE A 240 11.36 -20.44 -24.87
C ILE A 240 11.11 -20.11 -26.35
N THR A 241 9.84 -19.97 -26.71
CA THR A 241 9.43 -19.58 -28.06
C THR A 241 8.84 -18.17 -28.10
N ILE A 242 8.78 -17.57 -29.29
CA ILE A 242 8.04 -16.32 -29.50
C ILE A 242 6.56 -16.45 -29.08
N ALA A 243 5.97 -17.65 -29.20
CA ALA A 243 4.59 -17.89 -28.78
C ALA A 243 4.44 -17.81 -27.25
N ASP A 244 5.43 -18.26 -26.48
CA ASP A 244 5.43 -18.16 -25.02
C ASP A 244 5.57 -16.71 -24.56
N ILE A 245 6.48 -15.95 -25.19
CA ILE A 245 6.62 -14.50 -24.98
C ILE A 245 5.29 -13.80 -25.31
N GLN A 246 4.67 -14.12 -26.45
CA GLN A 246 3.37 -13.56 -26.82
C GLN A 246 2.25 -13.93 -25.83
N ASN A 247 2.27 -15.15 -25.30
CA ASN A 247 1.33 -15.59 -24.28
C ASN A 247 1.51 -14.81 -22.97
N TRP A 248 2.74 -14.44 -22.60
CA TRP A 248 3.00 -13.55 -21.49
C TRP A 248 2.35 -12.17 -21.67
N PHE A 249 2.54 -11.51 -22.81
CA PHE A 249 1.95 -10.19 -23.05
C PHE A 249 0.41 -10.21 -23.12
N THR A 250 -0.18 -11.34 -23.54
CA THR A 250 -1.65 -11.45 -23.67
C THR A 250 -2.35 -11.94 -22.41
N LYS A 251 -1.72 -12.84 -21.64
CA LYS A 251 -2.33 -13.47 -20.46
C LYS A 251 -1.52 -13.28 -19.18
N GLY A 252 -0.19 -13.27 -19.28
CA GLY A 252 0.71 -13.08 -18.14
C GLY A 252 0.53 -11.70 -17.50
N LEU A 253 0.51 -10.64 -18.31
CA LEU A 253 0.25 -9.27 -17.82
C LEU A 253 -1.16 -9.11 -17.24
N GLU A 254 -2.18 -9.72 -17.86
CA GLU A 254 -3.53 -9.72 -17.27
C GLU A 254 -3.54 -10.45 -15.93
N PHE A 255 -2.93 -11.64 -15.85
CA PHE A 255 -2.83 -12.39 -14.62
C PHE A 255 -2.10 -11.58 -13.54
N GLU A 256 -0.94 -11.01 -13.83
CA GLU A 256 -0.18 -10.22 -12.88
C GLU A 256 -0.97 -9.00 -12.38
N GLY A 257 -1.67 -8.30 -13.27
CA GLY A 257 -2.49 -7.14 -12.93
C GLY A 257 -3.61 -7.43 -11.94
N TRP A 258 -3.95 -8.70 -11.71
CA TRP A 258 -4.99 -9.15 -10.77
C TRP A 258 -4.44 -9.97 -9.59
N ASN A 259 -3.12 -10.21 -9.51
CA ASN A 259 -2.56 -11.16 -8.56
C ASN A 259 -1.33 -10.63 -7.79
N GLN A 260 -1.34 -10.86 -6.47
CA GLN A 260 -0.15 -10.80 -5.63
C GLN A 260 0.39 -12.21 -5.40
N THR A 261 1.47 -12.57 -6.09
CA THR A 261 2.08 -13.90 -6.01
C THR A 261 3.45 -13.85 -5.33
N TYR A 262 3.71 -14.82 -4.45
CA TYR A 262 5.01 -15.11 -3.86
C TYR A 262 5.37 -16.56 -4.18
N ASN A 263 6.52 -16.79 -4.82
CA ASN A 263 6.95 -18.13 -5.25
C ASN A 263 7.92 -18.81 -4.26
N GLU A 264 8.16 -18.16 -3.12
CA GLU A 264 9.08 -18.66 -2.09
C GLU A 264 8.61 -18.27 -0.71
N TYR A 265 9.01 -19.05 0.30
CA TYR A 265 8.71 -18.76 1.70
C TYR A 265 9.88 -18.04 2.36
N VAL A 266 9.64 -16.83 2.87
CA VAL A 266 10.63 -16.01 3.56
C VAL A 266 10.11 -15.67 4.95
N GLY A 267 10.51 -16.43 5.97
CA GLY A 267 9.91 -16.36 7.30
C GLY A 267 9.82 -14.94 7.90
N LYS A 268 10.86 -14.12 7.74
CA LYS A 268 10.90 -12.74 8.23
C LYS A 268 9.88 -11.79 7.56
N GLU A 269 9.36 -12.16 6.38
CA GLU A 269 8.37 -11.37 5.62
C GLU A 269 6.94 -11.85 5.82
N GLU A 270 6.72 -12.98 6.49
CA GLU A 270 5.40 -13.59 6.54
C GLU A 270 4.36 -12.66 7.18
N ARG A 271 4.67 -11.94 8.27
CA ARG A 271 3.71 -10.97 8.85
C ARG A 271 3.30 -9.85 7.87
N LEU A 272 4.23 -9.39 7.03
CA LEU A 272 3.93 -8.42 5.96
C LEU A 272 3.02 -9.07 4.91
N ARG A 273 3.40 -10.25 4.42
CA ARG A 273 2.62 -10.99 3.41
C ARG A 273 1.24 -11.37 3.92
N GLU A 274 1.10 -11.68 5.20
CA GLU A 274 -0.17 -11.93 5.86
C GLU A 274 -1.09 -10.72 5.76
N THR A 275 -0.60 -9.51 6.02
CA THR A 275 -1.39 -8.30 5.78
C THR A 275 -1.76 -8.18 4.30
N LEU A 276 -0.77 -8.23 3.40
CA LEU A 276 -0.95 -7.98 1.97
C LEU A 276 -1.83 -9.03 1.27
N THR A 277 -1.92 -10.24 1.81
CA THR A 277 -2.74 -11.35 1.27
C THR A 277 -4.00 -11.65 2.08
N SER A 278 -4.45 -10.66 2.86
CA SER A 278 -5.69 -10.77 3.61
C SER A 278 -6.91 -10.93 2.68
N VAL A 279 -7.90 -11.69 3.14
CA VAL A 279 -9.22 -11.79 2.51
C VAL A 279 -10.26 -11.13 3.41
N GLY A 280 -11.25 -10.46 2.84
CA GLY A 280 -12.27 -9.76 3.61
C GLY A 280 -13.43 -9.30 2.75
N ASN A 281 -14.51 -8.88 3.40
CA ASN A 281 -15.77 -8.53 2.76
C ASN A 281 -16.45 -7.29 3.38
N GLY A 282 -15.72 -6.46 4.14
CA GLY A 282 -16.24 -5.28 4.81
C GLY A 282 -17.01 -5.55 6.12
N TYR A 283 -17.47 -6.77 6.36
CA TYR A 283 -17.94 -7.21 7.67
C TYR A 283 -16.79 -7.76 8.50
N LEU A 284 -15.97 -8.61 7.88
CA LEU A 284 -14.80 -9.20 8.51
C LEU A 284 -13.58 -9.17 7.58
N GLY A 285 -12.41 -9.30 8.19
CA GLY A 285 -11.15 -9.50 7.49
C GLY A 285 -10.30 -10.57 8.19
N ILE A 286 -9.62 -11.37 7.37
CA ILE A 286 -8.81 -12.51 7.80
C ILE A 286 -7.41 -12.34 7.21
N ARG A 287 -6.41 -12.25 8.09
CA ARG A 287 -5.01 -12.15 7.70
C ARG A 287 -4.58 -13.37 6.89
N GLY A 288 -3.65 -13.19 5.95
CA GLY A 288 -3.08 -14.19 5.05
C GLY A 288 -2.26 -15.33 5.69
N ALA A 289 -2.38 -15.57 7.00
CA ALA A 289 -1.60 -16.55 7.76
C ALA A 289 -1.83 -17.98 7.27
N PHE A 290 -0.84 -18.86 7.44
CA PHE A 290 -0.99 -20.27 7.13
C PHE A 290 -2.03 -20.93 8.04
N GLU A 291 -2.87 -21.78 7.47
CA GLU A 291 -4.10 -22.28 8.08
C GLU A 291 -3.85 -22.98 9.41
N GLY A 292 -2.75 -23.73 9.54
CA GLY A 292 -2.36 -24.42 10.77
C GLY A 292 -1.28 -23.73 11.61
N SER A 293 -0.91 -22.47 11.30
CA SER A 293 0.14 -21.77 12.05
C SER A 293 -0.43 -21.05 13.29
N PRO A 294 0.09 -21.32 14.50
CA PRO A 294 -0.22 -20.50 15.66
C PRO A 294 0.49 -19.15 15.58
N CYS A 295 0.09 -18.21 16.46
CA CYS A 295 0.84 -16.98 16.68
C CYS A 295 2.29 -17.31 17.06
N SER A 296 3.24 -16.66 16.38
CA SER A 296 4.69 -16.85 16.54
C SER A 296 5.46 -15.59 16.14
N SER A 297 6.79 -15.64 16.12
CA SER A 297 7.61 -14.53 15.62
C SER A 297 7.36 -14.23 14.14
N HIS A 298 7.01 -15.24 13.32
CA HIS A 298 6.82 -15.11 11.88
C HIS A 298 5.35 -15.04 11.45
N HIS A 299 4.45 -15.68 12.21
CA HIS A 299 3.03 -15.77 11.86
C HIS A 299 2.14 -15.11 12.88
N TYR A 300 1.12 -14.42 12.40
CA TYR A 300 0.11 -13.80 13.22
C TYR A 300 -1.28 -14.02 12.61
N PRO A 301 -1.97 -15.13 12.96
CA PRO A 301 -3.36 -15.33 12.54
C PRO A 301 -4.25 -14.28 13.21
N GLY A 302 -5.07 -13.61 12.41
CA GLY A 302 -6.02 -12.61 12.89
C GLY A 302 -7.32 -12.63 12.09
N THR A 303 -8.43 -12.64 12.81
CA THR A 303 -9.78 -12.46 12.26
C THR A 303 -10.39 -11.26 12.97
N TYR A 304 -10.73 -10.21 12.23
CA TYR A 304 -11.29 -8.99 12.78
C TYR A 304 -12.68 -8.74 12.20
N ILE A 305 -13.60 -8.23 13.02
CA ILE A 305 -15.00 -7.97 12.64
C ILE A 305 -15.29 -6.50 12.89
N ALA A 306 -15.82 -5.80 11.90
CA ALA A 306 -16.15 -4.37 11.98
C ALA A 306 -17.04 -4.08 13.20
N GLY A 307 -16.63 -3.11 14.02
CA GLY A 307 -17.37 -2.69 15.22
C GLY A 307 -17.08 -3.48 16.51
N ILE A 308 -16.30 -4.56 16.47
CA ILE A 308 -15.98 -5.33 17.69
C ILE A 308 -14.74 -4.77 18.38
N PHE A 309 -14.98 -3.97 19.43
CA PHE A 309 -13.95 -3.43 20.31
C PHE A 309 -14.15 -3.92 21.75
N ASN A 310 -13.10 -3.81 22.57
CA ASN A 310 -13.18 -4.16 23.99
C ASN A 310 -12.26 -3.29 24.84
N ARG A 311 -12.82 -2.62 25.85
CA ARG A 311 -12.10 -1.66 26.69
C ARG A 311 -11.47 -2.31 27.92
N LEU A 312 -10.18 -2.64 27.84
CA LEU A 312 -9.45 -3.31 28.94
C LEU A 312 -8.60 -2.34 29.77
N PRO A 313 -8.55 -2.52 31.11
CA PRO A 313 -7.53 -1.90 31.94
C PRO A 313 -6.17 -2.60 31.73
N SER A 314 -5.11 -1.81 31.58
CA SER A 314 -3.73 -2.26 31.53
C SER A 314 -2.92 -1.55 32.62
N LEU A 315 -2.08 -2.28 33.35
CA LEU A 315 -1.17 -1.70 34.33
C LEU A 315 0.15 -1.34 33.65
N VAL A 316 0.39 -0.06 33.42
CA VAL A 316 1.62 0.46 32.82
C VAL A 316 2.30 1.38 33.84
N ARG A 317 3.50 0.99 34.32
CA ARG A 317 4.30 1.77 35.30
C ARG A 317 3.48 2.27 36.51
N ASP A 318 2.78 1.37 37.18
CA ASP A 318 1.93 1.63 38.35
C ASP A 318 0.70 2.51 38.11
N GLN A 319 0.37 2.81 36.84
CA GLN A 319 -0.85 3.50 36.45
C GLN A 319 -1.76 2.57 35.64
N THR A 320 -3.04 2.57 35.97
CA THR A 320 -4.06 1.88 35.16
C THR A 320 -4.45 2.76 33.99
N VAL A 321 -4.20 2.31 32.77
CA VAL A 321 -4.69 2.92 31.53
C VAL A 321 -5.78 2.05 30.92
N PHE A 322 -6.77 2.67 30.29
CA PHE A 322 -7.85 1.96 29.61
C PHE A 322 -7.70 2.15 28.10
N ASN A 323 -7.65 1.05 27.35
CA ASN A 323 -7.60 1.09 25.88
C ASN A 323 -8.78 0.33 25.32
N ASN A 324 -9.44 0.91 24.33
CA ASN A 324 -10.51 0.25 23.58
C ASN A 324 -9.92 -0.46 22.37
N ASP A 325 -9.53 -1.72 22.52
CA ASP A 325 -8.76 -2.41 21.47
C ASP A 325 -9.68 -3.14 20.48
N PHE A 326 -9.32 -3.06 19.19
CA PHE A 326 -9.96 -3.83 18.14
C PHE A 326 -9.66 -5.32 18.27
N VAL A 327 -10.69 -6.12 18.58
CA VAL A 327 -10.50 -7.47 19.09
C VAL A 327 -10.11 -8.45 17.99
N ASN A 328 -9.03 -9.20 18.20
CA ASN A 328 -8.77 -10.41 17.42
C ASN A 328 -9.75 -11.50 17.86
N THR A 329 -10.63 -11.93 16.95
CA THR A 329 -11.74 -12.87 17.20
C THR A 329 -11.33 -14.32 16.91
N PRO A 330 -12.12 -15.35 17.31
CA PRO A 330 -11.71 -16.74 17.17
C PRO A 330 -11.18 -17.13 15.78
N ASN A 331 -10.03 -17.80 15.76
CA ASN A 331 -9.41 -18.28 14.54
C ASN A 331 -10.09 -19.57 14.08
N TRP A 332 -10.82 -19.51 12.97
CA TRP A 332 -11.53 -20.63 12.37
C TRP A 332 -10.70 -21.39 11.31
N LEU A 333 -9.53 -20.88 10.92
CA LEU A 333 -8.68 -21.50 9.89
C LEU A 333 -8.01 -22.84 10.27
N PRO A 334 -7.67 -23.15 11.54
CA PRO A 334 -6.88 -24.32 11.90
C PRO A 334 -7.36 -25.63 11.26
N ILE A 335 -6.48 -26.18 10.41
CA ILE A 335 -6.46 -27.56 9.93
C ILE A 335 -5.02 -28.04 10.08
N GLU A 336 -4.83 -28.97 11.00
CA GLU A 336 -3.53 -29.56 11.32
C GLU A 336 -3.55 -31.05 11.01
N TYR A 337 -2.37 -31.65 10.80
CA TYR A 337 -2.27 -33.09 10.56
C TYR A 337 -1.04 -33.70 11.22
N ARG A 338 -1.12 -35.00 11.52
CA ARG A 338 0.01 -35.85 11.90
C ARG A 338 -0.01 -37.15 11.10
N ILE A 339 1.17 -37.74 10.90
CA ILE A 339 1.34 -38.96 10.11
C ILE A 339 1.73 -40.11 11.05
N GLY A 340 0.94 -41.18 11.07
CA GLY A 340 1.10 -42.30 12.00
C GLY A 340 0.90 -41.86 13.45
N GLY A 341 1.75 -42.36 14.36
CA GLY A 341 1.74 -41.98 15.78
C GLY A 341 2.59 -40.76 16.15
N GLY A 342 2.97 -39.93 15.18
CA GLY A 342 3.85 -38.77 15.41
C GLY A 342 3.15 -37.54 16.00
N GLU A 343 3.89 -36.44 16.13
CA GLU A 343 3.37 -35.12 16.51
C GLU A 343 2.64 -34.42 15.35
N PHE A 344 1.81 -33.42 15.67
CA PHE A 344 1.23 -32.53 14.67
C PHE A 344 2.32 -31.75 13.93
N ILE A 345 2.25 -31.77 12.61
CA ILE A 345 3.27 -31.23 11.72
C ILE A 345 2.99 -29.76 11.43
N SER A 346 4.04 -28.94 11.54
CA SER A 346 4.05 -27.56 11.02
C SER A 346 4.79 -27.56 9.68
N PRO A 347 4.09 -27.54 8.53
CA PRO A 347 4.72 -27.78 7.22
C PRO A 347 5.85 -26.78 6.90
N LEU A 348 5.68 -25.55 7.36
CA LEU A 348 6.61 -24.44 7.10
C LEU A 348 7.97 -24.58 7.81
N LYS A 349 8.08 -25.49 8.80
CA LYS A 349 9.35 -25.82 9.48
C LYS A 349 10.19 -26.86 8.74
N HIS A 350 9.61 -27.56 7.76
CA HIS A 350 10.30 -28.62 7.01
C HIS A 350 10.98 -28.09 5.75
N LYS A 351 11.75 -28.93 5.07
CA LYS A 351 12.39 -28.57 3.80
C LYS A 351 11.30 -28.37 2.75
N LYS A 352 11.20 -27.16 2.18
CA LYS A 352 10.27 -26.84 1.10
C LYS A 352 10.94 -27.21 -0.22
N LEU A 353 10.29 -28.08 -0.98
CA LEU A 353 10.68 -28.45 -2.35
C LEU A 353 10.04 -27.49 -3.37
N SER A 354 8.85 -26.97 -3.07
CA SER A 354 8.21 -25.88 -3.80
C SER A 354 7.27 -25.09 -2.88
N TYR A 355 7.05 -23.82 -3.20
CA TYR A 355 6.11 -22.94 -2.51
C TYR A 355 5.47 -21.96 -3.50
N ARG A 356 4.19 -21.68 -3.34
CA ARG A 356 3.50 -20.58 -4.00
C ARG A 356 2.40 -20.08 -3.07
N GLN A 357 2.29 -18.78 -2.92
CA GLN A 357 1.17 -18.10 -2.28
C GLN A 357 0.63 -17.06 -3.25
N ASN A 358 -0.67 -17.01 -3.44
CA ASN A 358 -1.31 -16.14 -4.41
C ASN A 358 -2.59 -15.52 -3.85
N LEU A 359 -2.74 -14.21 -3.95
CA LEU A 359 -4.03 -13.54 -3.74
C LEU A 359 -4.53 -13.01 -5.08
N ASN A 360 -5.73 -13.44 -5.49
CA ASN A 360 -6.43 -12.94 -6.66
C ASN A 360 -7.43 -11.85 -6.28
N PHE A 361 -7.15 -10.60 -6.65
CA PHE A 361 -7.99 -9.45 -6.30
C PHE A 361 -9.33 -9.46 -7.04
N ARG A 362 -9.41 -10.13 -8.20
CA ARG A 362 -10.61 -10.15 -9.05
C ARG A 362 -11.79 -10.82 -8.33
N ASN A 363 -11.53 -11.78 -7.46
CA ASN A 363 -12.55 -12.59 -6.78
C ASN A 363 -12.26 -12.88 -5.29
N GLY A 364 -11.20 -12.29 -4.73
CA GLY A 364 -10.83 -12.43 -3.32
C GLY A 364 -10.38 -13.84 -2.91
N LEU A 365 -9.90 -14.66 -3.85
CA LEU A 365 -9.38 -15.99 -3.55
C LEU A 365 -7.91 -15.91 -3.13
N MET A 366 -7.59 -16.43 -1.95
CA MET A 366 -6.21 -16.66 -1.51
C MET A 366 -5.88 -18.15 -1.61
N GLU A 367 -4.78 -18.46 -2.27
CA GLU A 367 -4.31 -19.82 -2.54
C GLU A 367 -2.88 -20.02 -2.04
N ARG A 368 -2.57 -21.23 -1.61
CA ARG A 368 -1.20 -21.64 -1.28
C ARG A 368 -0.93 -23.06 -1.73
N ASP A 369 0.16 -23.27 -2.46
CA ASP A 369 0.67 -24.57 -2.86
C ASP A 369 2.04 -24.79 -2.24
N LEU A 370 2.24 -25.93 -1.58
CA LEU A 370 3.53 -26.28 -0.98
C LEU A 370 3.81 -27.78 -1.13
N VAL A 371 5.06 -28.10 -1.44
CA VAL A 371 5.57 -29.47 -1.39
C VAL A 371 6.69 -29.49 -0.38
N ILE A 372 6.56 -30.30 0.66
CA ILE A 372 7.55 -30.39 1.73
C ILE A 372 8.16 -31.79 1.79
N GLN A 373 9.40 -31.85 2.26
CA GLN A 373 10.07 -33.07 2.68
C GLN A 373 10.34 -32.97 4.18
N ASP A 374 9.81 -33.92 4.95
CA ASP A 374 10.07 -33.98 6.38
C ASP A 374 11.41 -34.67 6.70
N ASN A 375 11.74 -34.73 8.00
CA ASN A 375 13.02 -35.26 8.48
C ASN A 375 13.17 -36.78 8.28
N LEU A 376 12.08 -37.49 7.94
CA LEU A 376 12.08 -38.92 7.60
C LEU A 376 12.12 -39.15 6.08
N GLY A 377 12.23 -38.09 5.28
CA GLY A 377 12.26 -38.16 3.82
C GLY A 377 10.88 -38.33 3.17
N ARG A 378 9.80 -38.24 3.94
CA ARG A 378 8.42 -38.29 3.39
C ARG A 378 8.12 -36.96 2.69
N ILE A 379 7.56 -37.06 1.50
CA ILE A 379 7.20 -35.91 0.66
C ILE A 379 5.69 -35.76 0.67
N THR A 380 5.21 -34.57 1.05
CA THR A 380 3.79 -34.23 1.16
C THR A 380 3.50 -33.00 0.31
N SER A 381 2.50 -33.09 -0.56
CA SER A 381 1.94 -31.95 -1.29
C SER A 381 0.70 -31.44 -0.55
N ILE A 382 0.64 -30.14 -0.31
CA ILE A 382 -0.49 -29.46 0.32
C ILE A 382 -0.89 -28.30 -0.58
N SER A 383 -2.20 -28.16 -0.81
CA SER A 383 -2.79 -27.02 -1.52
C SER A 383 -3.96 -26.49 -0.71
N THR A 384 -4.01 -25.18 -0.47
CA THR A 384 -5.08 -24.51 0.26
C THR A 384 -5.69 -23.39 -0.57
N SER A 385 -7.00 -23.18 -0.41
CA SER A 385 -7.73 -22.07 -1.03
C SER A 385 -8.75 -21.53 -0.05
N ARG A 386 -8.84 -20.21 0.12
CA ARG A 386 -9.84 -19.59 1.01
C ARG A 386 -10.32 -18.24 0.53
N PHE A 387 -11.50 -17.86 0.99
CA PHE A 387 -12.10 -16.54 0.77
C PHE A 387 -13.09 -16.18 1.89
N ALA A 388 -13.31 -14.89 2.07
CA ALA A 388 -14.48 -14.36 2.77
C ALA A 388 -15.55 -14.04 1.71
N SER A 389 -16.78 -14.51 1.89
CA SER A 389 -17.82 -14.35 0.86
C SER A 389 -18.21 -12.88 0.72
N MET A 390 -18.16 -12.37 -0.50
CA MET A 390 -18.69 -11.04 -0.82
C MET A 390 -20.21 -11.09 -1.10
N ASP A 391 -20.79 -12.28 -1.24
CA ASP A 391 -22.25 -12.47 -1.41
C ASP A 391 -23.00 -12.52 -0.06
N ASP A 392 -22.39 -13.17 0.94
CA ASP A 392 -22.93 -13.27 2.31
C ASP A 392 -21.86 -12.84 3.32
N PRO A 393 -22.05 -11.73 4.06
CA PRO A 393 -21.01 -11.17 4.92
C PRO A 393 -20.57 -12.11 6.04
N HIS A 394 -21.41 -13.07 6.43
CA HIS A 394 -21.15 -13.96 7.56
C HIS A 394 -20.47 -15.27 7.16
N ARG A 395 -20.33 -15.55 5.85
CA ARG A 395 -19.83 -16.84 5.34
C ARG A 395 -18.39 -16.75 4.88
N CYS A 396 -17.58 -17.74 5.29
CA CYS A 396 -16.23 -17.97 4.77
C CYS A 396 -16.06 -19.44 4.38
N ALA A 397 -15.06 -19.74 3.56
CA ALA A 397 -14.74 -21.12 3.25
C ALA A 397 -13.23 -21.34 3.06
N LEU A 398 -12.77 -22.52 3.47
CA LEU A 398 -11.41 -23.02 3.29
C LEU A 398 -11.47 -24.41 2.65
N LYS A 399 -10.68 -24.61 1.60
CA LYS A 399 -10.42 -25.90 0.97
C LYS A 399 -8.97 -26.27 1.26
N PHE A 400 -8.75 -27.43 1.89
CA PHE A 400 -7.41 -27.92 2.25
C PHE A 400 -7.21 -29.31 1.64
N THR A 401 -6.24 -29.44 0.74
CA THR A 401 -5.92 -30.71 0.07
C THR A 401 -4.56 -31.19 0.52
N LEU A 402 -4.47 -32.45 0.99
CA LEU A 402 -3.22 -33.10 1.33
C LEU A 402 -3.05 -34.39 0.53
N LYS A 403 -1.87 -34.54 -0.09
CA LYS A 403 -1.50 -35.71 -0.88
C LYS A 403 -0.11 -36.23 -0.51
N PRO A 404 0.02 -37.48 -0.04
CA PRO A 404 1.31 -38.15 0.03
C PRO A 404 1.93 -38.27 -1.36
N VAL A 405 3.24 -38.06 -1.50
CA VAL A 405 3.94 -38.22 -2.78
C VAL A 405 4.69 -39.55 -2.84
N ASN A 406 5.36 -39.95 -1.75
CA ASN A 406 6.23 -41.12 -1.73
C ASN A 406 5.97 -42.08 -0.55
N TYR A 407 4.83 -41.97 0.15
CA TYR A 407 4.54 -42.78 1.34
C TYR A 407 3.08 -43.23 1.43
N VAL A 408 2.85 -44.28 2.22
CA VAL A 408 1.54 -44.78 2.63
C VAL A 408 1.46 -44.71 4.15
N ALA A 409 0.43 -44.07 4.68
CA ALA A 409 0.25 -43.94 6.12
C ALA A 409 -1.19 -43.57 6.49
N ASP A 410 -1.58 -43.89 7.72
CA ASP A 410 -2.72 -43.24 8.35
C ASP A 410 -2.35 -41.80 8.70
N VAL A 411 -3.19 -40.86 8.27
CA VAL A 411 -3.04 -39.44 8.57
C VAL A 411 -4.23 -39.02 9.42
N GLU A 412 -3.92 -38.43 10.57
CA GLU A 412 -4.90 -37.86 11.47
C GLU A 412 -4.97 -36.35 11.25
N PHE A 413 -6.18 -35.84 11.10
CA PHE A 413 -6.46 -34.42 10.94
C PHE A 413 -7.12 -33.88 12.20
N ARG A 414 -6.85 -32.61 12.49
CA ARG A 414 -7.49 -31.83 13.54
C ARG A 414 -7.99 -30.52 12.94
N CYS A 415 -9.30 -30.33 12.91
CA CYS A 415 -9.94 -29.12 12.42
C CYS A 415 -10.53 -28.37 13.62
N SER A 416 -10.12 -27.12 13.84
CA SER A 416 -10.42 -26.43 15.11
C SER A 416 -10.98 -25.03 14.95
N ILE A 417 -11.71 -24.56 15.96
CA ILE A 417 -11.98 -23.15 16.19
C ILE A 417 -11.21 -22.75 17.44
N ASP A 418 -10.27 -21.81 17.30
CA ASP A 418 -9.39 -21.37 18.39
C ASP A 418 -9.71 -19.95 18.85
N GLY A 419 -10.46 -19.83 19.94
CA GLY A 419 -10.77 -18.59 20.64
C GLY A 419 -9.76 -18.22 21.73
N ARG A 420 -8.59 -18.90 21.81
CA ARG A 420 -7.49 -18.55 22.74
C ARG A 420 -6.54 -17.50 22.15
N ILE A 421 -6.86 -16.96 20.97
CA ILE A 421 -6.15 -15.86 20.35
C ILE A 421 -6.09 -14.62 21.26
N GLN A 422 -5.10 -13.77 21.01
CA GLN A 422 -4.83 -12.56 21.80
C GLN A 422 -4.34 -11.46 20.88
N ASN A 423 -4.57 -10.20 21.28
CA ASN A 423 -4.08 -9.01 20.59
C ASN A 423 -2.58 -8.81 20.85
N ARG A 424 -1.74 -9.23 19.91
CA ARG A 424 -0.27 -9.16 19.99
C ARG A 424 0.39 -8.82 18.65
N ASN A 425 -0.36 -8.30 17.67
CA ASN A 425 0.20 -8.01 16.34
C ASN A 425 1.24 -6.89 16.44
N VAL A 426 0.91 -5.87 17.23
CA VAL A 426 1.72 -4.67 17.44
C VAL A 426 2.69 -4.89 18.61
N ALA A 427 3.98 -5.01 18.30
CA ALA A 427 5.00 -5.35 19.31
C ALA A 427 5.08 -4.31 20.46
N ARG A 428 4.87 -3.02 20.15
CA ARG A 428 4.89 -1.93 21.15
C ARG A 428 3.72 -1.97 22.14
N TYR A 429 2.70 -2.79 21.90
CA TYR A 429 1.56 -2.96 22.81
C TYR A 429 1.77 -4.12 23.79
N SER A 430 2.97 -4.68 23.90
CA SER A 430 3.25 -5.86 24.73
C SER A 430 2.98 -5.69 26.23
N GLU A 431 2.99 -4.45 26.74
CA GLU A 431 2.63 -4.13 28.13
C GLU A 431 1.12 -3.95 28.35
N LEU A 432 0.32 -3.96 27.27
CA LEU A 432 -1.13 -3.80 27.33
C LEU A 432 -1.84 -5.15 27.51
N ALA A 433 -3.04 -5.11 28.09
CA ALA A 433 -3.90 -6.27 28.19
C ALA A 433 -4.25 -6.79 26.78
N SER A 434 -4.16 -8.11 26.58
CA SER A 434 -4.30 -8.74 25.25
C SER A 434 -5.29 -9.90 25.19
N ASP A 435 -5.84 -10.35 26.33
CA ASP A 435 -6.88 -11.38 26.39
C ASP A 435 -8.26 -10.72 26.52
N HIS A 436 -8.97 -10.60 25.41
CA HIS A 436 -10.25 -9.88 25.32
C HIS A 436 -11.48 -10.79 25.43
N LEU A 437 -11.32 -12.12 25.39
CA LEU A 437 -12.43 -13.03 25.19
C LEU A 437 -12.62 -13.98 26.37
N GLU A 438 -13.87 -14.25 26.71
CA GLU A 438 -14.28 -15.33 27.61
C GLU A 438 -15.18 -16.32 26.88
N GLN A 439 -15.18 -17.59 27.30
CA GLN A 439 -16.07 -18.59 26.72
C GLN A 439 -17.48 -18.43 27.30
N VAL A 440 -18.49 -18.47 26.43
CA VAL A 440 -19.89 -18.63 26.83
C VAL A 440 -20.29 -20.09 26.72
N GLU A 441 -20.17 -20.68 25.52
CA GLU A 441 -20.48 -22.09 25.29
C GLU A 441 -19.74 -22.67 24.07
N SER A 442 -19.76 -23.99 23.95
CA SER A 442 -19.28 -24.72 22.78
C SER A 442 -20.25 -25.86 22.48
N LEU A 443 -20.64 -26.00 21.22
CA LEU A 443 -21.62 -27.00 20.79
C LEU A 443 -21.04 -27.81 19.64
N CYS A 444 -21.38 -29.10 19.59
CA CYS A 444 -21.09 -29.97 18.46
C CYS A 444 -22.32 -30.80 18.14
N ASP A 445 -22.67 -30.85 16.85
CA ASP A 445 -23.81 -31.60 16.31
C ASP A 445 -23.38 -32.22 14.98
N GLU A 446 -23.03 -33.51 14.99
CA GLU A 446 -22.47 -34.25 13.84
C GLU A 446 -21.24 -33.58 13.17
N GLU A 447 -21.45 -32.89 12.04
CA GLU A 447 -20.41 -32.21 11.25
C GLU A 447 -20.31 -30.71 11.58
N LEU A 448 -21.19 -30.19 12.44
CA LEU A 448 -21.25 -28.78 12.84
C LEU A 448 -20.60 -28.59 14.22
N MET A 449 -19.61 -27.70 14.28
CA MET A 449 -19.04 -27.20 15.54
C MET A 449 -19.35 -25.71 15.69
N LEU A 450 -19.64 -25.27 16.92
CA LEU A 450 -19.86 -23.87 17.27
C LEU A 450 -19.03 -23.52 18.50
N LEU A 451 -18.35 -22.38 18.44
CA LEU A 451 -17.71 -21.73 19.57
C LEU A 451 -18.37 -20.37 19.79
N HIS A 452 -18.98 -20.18 20.95
CA HIS A 452 -19.55 -18.92 21.39
C HIS A 452 -18.65 -18.32 22.46
N VAL A 453 -18.04 -17.19 22.12
CA VAL A 453 -17.24 -16.36 23.02
C VAL A 453 -17.90 -15.00 23.21
N ARG A 454 -17.45 -14.27 24.23
CA ARG A 454 -17.91 -12.92 24.52
C ARG A 454 -16.72 -12.03 24.84
N THR A 455 -16.77 -10.75 24.46
CA THR A 455 -15.77 -9.79 24.96
C THR A 455 -15.95 -9.59 26.46
N ASN A 456 -14.88 -9.73 27.23
CA ASN A 456 -14.94 -9.84 28.69
C ASN A 456 -15.35 -8.54 29.43
N VAL A 457 -15.31 -7.37 28.77
CA VAL A 457 -15.77 -6.09 29.34
C VAL A 457 -16.92 -5.49 28.54
N SER A 458 -16.79 -5.34 27.22
CA SER A 458 -17.85 -4.75 26.39
C SER A 458 -19.03 -5.70 26.14
N HIS A 459 -18.89 -6.99 26.47
CA HIS A 459 -19.94 -8.02 26.39
C HIS A 459 -20.59 -8.23 25.01
N TYR A 460 -19.83 -8.01 23.94
CA TYR A 460 -20.23 -8.40 22.58
C TYR A 460 -20.15 -9.92 22.43
N ASP A 461 -21.25 -10.55 22.03
CA ASP A 461 -21.29 -11.98 21.72
C ASP A 461 -20.73 -12.21 20.32
N ILE A 462 -19.87 -13.22 20.18
CA ILE A 462 -19.28 -13.65 18.92
C ILE A 462 -19.44 -15.16 18.81
N VAL A 463 -20.17 -15.61 17.78
CA VAL A 463 -20.39 -17.03 17.52
C VAL A 463 -19.73 -17.40 16.20
N THR A 464 -18.75 -18.29 16.28
CA THR A 464 -18.07 -18.88 15.13
C THR A 464 -18.55 -20.32 14.98
N GLY A 465 -19.16 -20.64 13.85
CA GLY A 465 -19.55 -21.99 13.48
C GLY A 465 -18.69 -22.51 12.33
N THR A 466 -18.42 -23.82 12.31
CA THR A 466 -17.78 -24.49 11.18
C THR A 466 -18.45 -25.80 10.85
N LYS A 467 -18.61 -26.10 9.55
CA LYS A 467 -19.05 -27.38 9.02
C LYS A 467 -17.99 -27.96 8.10
N THR A 468 -17.57 -29.21 8.35
CA THR A 468 -16.47 -29.84 7.62
C THR A 468 -16.93 -31.00 6.76
N ARG A 469 -16.57 -30.96 5.48
CA ARG A 469 -16.78 -32.04 4.52
C ARG A 469 -15.46 -32.65 4.10
N ILE A 470 -15.45 -33.97 4.02
CA ILE A 470 -14.25 -34.74 3.70
C ILE A 470 -14.48 -35.41 2.35
N ILE A 471 -13.60 -35.14 1.40
CA ILE A 471 -13.65 -35.67 0.06
C ILE A 471 -12.40 -36.53 -0.14
N SER A 472 -12.60 -37.81 -0.35
CA SER A 472 -11.54 -38.77 -0.65
C SER A 472 -11.80 -39.40 -2.02
N HIS A 473 -10.81 -39.36 -2.91
CA HIS A 473 -10.93 -39.84 -4.30
C HIS A 473 -12.06 -39.18 -5.09
N GLY A 474 -12.25 -37.88 -4.89
CA GLY A 474 -13.30 -37.10 -5.56
C GLY A 474 -14.72 -37.47 -5.12
N LYS A 475 -14.89 -38.22 -4.02
CA LYS A 475 -16.19 -38.60 -3.46
C LYS A 475 -16.26 -38.21 -1.98
N PRO A 476 -17.44 -37.83 -1.47
CA PRO A 476 -17.65 -37.66 -0.03
C PRO A 476 -17.24 -38.92 0.74
N ALA A 477 -16.51 -38.75 1.83
CA ALA A 477 -16.05 -39.82 2.70
C ALA A 477 -16.66 -39.66 4.10
N SER A 478 -17.25 -40.73 4.61
CA SER A 478 -17.69 -40.80 6.00
C SER A 478 -16.52 -41.23 6.87
N VAL A 479 -16.27 -40.49 7.96
CA VAL A 479 -15.23 -40.80 8.95
C VAL A 479 -15.81 -40.81 10.35
N GLU A 480 -15.21 -41.60 11.22
CA GLU A 480 -15.43 -41.47 12.66
C GLU A 480 -14.74 -40.19 13.15
N ARG A 481 -15.47 -39.40 13.93
CA ARG A 481 -15.02 -38.11 14.47
C ARG A 481 -14.95 -38.19 15.97
N SER A 482 -13.84 -37.74 16.55
CA SER A 482 -13.75 -37.44 17.97
C SER A 482 -13.72 -35.93 18.20
N ILE A 483 -14.42 -35.46 19.22
CA ILE A 483 -14.47 -34.05 19.57
C ILE A 483 -13.58 -33.79 20.78
N VAL A 484 -12.77 -32.76 20.69
CA VAL A 484 -11.95 -32.25 21.80
C VAL A 484 -12.39 -30.82 22.08
N THR A 485 -12.83 -30.58 23.32
CA THR A 485 -13.25 -29.27 23.82
C THR A 485 -12.36 -28.88 24.98
N GLU A 486 -11.82 -27.66 24.92
CA GLU A 486 -11.06 -26.99 25.98
C GLU A 486 -11.61 -25.57 26.16
N ASN A 487 -11.12 -24.83 27.16
CA ASN A 487 -11.55 -23.45 27.34
C ASN A 487 -11.21 -22.60 26.09
N ARG A 488 -12.23 -21.96 25.52
CA ARG A 488 -12.25 -21.19 24.27
C ARG A 488 -11.74 -21.97 23.06
N TYR A 489 -11.84 -23.29 23.04
CA TYR A 489 -11.33 -24.11 21.95
C TYR A 489 -12.20 -25.34 21.71
N ILE A 490 -12.53 -25.61 20.45
CA ILE A 490 -13.23 -26.82 20.03
C ILE A 490 -12.59 -27.37 18.76
N SER A 491 -12.44 -28.68 18.67
CA SER A 491 -11.90 -29.33 17.49
C SER A 491 -12.52 -30.69 17.23
N GLU A 492 -12.65 -31.04 15.96
CA GLU A 492 -12.94 -32.39 15.51
C GLU A 492 -11.65 -33.05 15.01
N GLN A 493 -11.52 -34.34 15.26
CA GLN A 493 -10.38 -35.15 14.84
C GLN A 493 -10.86 -36.40 14.13
N PHE A 494 -10.18 -36.77 13.05
CA PHE A 494 -10.50 -37.95 12.26
C PHE A 494 -9.25 -38.51 11.58
N LYS A 495 -9.29 -39.79 11.23
CA LYS A 495 -8.17 -40.53 10.62
C LYS A 495 -8.55 -41.10 9.27
N LEU A 496 -7.62 -41.06 8.33
CA LEU A 496 -7.78 -41.62 7.00
C LEU A 496 -6.49 -42.30 6.51
N PRO A 497 -6.57 -43.49 5.89
CA PRO A 497 -5.44 -44.10 5.21
C PRO A 497 -5.18 -43.39 3.87
N LEU A 498 -3.99 -42.80 3.72
CA LEU A 498 -3.58 -42.07 2.52
C LEU A 498 -2.40 -42.75 1.82
N ASN A 499 -2.30 -42.59 0.49
CA ASN A 499 -1.19 -43.08 -0.33
C ASN A 499 -0.98 -42.20 -1.58
N PRO A 500 0.04 -42.43 -2.43
CA PRO A 500 0.32 -41.56 -3.58
C PRO A 500 -0.79 -41.45 -4.62
N ALA A 501 -1.65 -42.47 -4.73
CA ALA A 501 -2.83 -42.45 -5.60
C ALA A 501 -4.07 -41.84 -4.91
N LYS A 502 -4.00 -41.59 -3.60
CA LYS A 502 -5.14 -41.39 -2.70
C LYS A 502 -4.87 -40.24 -1.71
N GLY A 503 -5.09 -39.00 -2.16
CA GLY A 503 -5.12 -37.81 -1.29
C GLY A 503 -6.52 -37.52 -0.71
N VAL A 504 -6.60 -36.51 0.14
CA VAL A 504 -7.85 -36.03 0.77
C VAL A 504 -7.99 -34.52 0.57
N THR A 505 -9.22 -34.07 0.36
CA THR A 505 -9.62 -32.67 0.41
C THR A 505 -10.62 -32.47 1.54
N ILE A 506 -10.37 -31.47 2.39
CA ILE A 506 -11.22 -31.05 3.49
C ILE A 506 -11.79 -29.68 3.11
N GLU A 507 -13.11 -29.58 3.00
CA GLU A 507 -13.81 -28.30 2.87
C GLU A 507 -14.33 -27.90 4.26
N LYS A 508 -13.89 -26.76 4.76
CA LYS A 508 -14.32 -26.19 6.04
C LYS A 508 -15.07 -24.89 5.76
N LEU A 509 -16.37 -24.92 5.96
CA LEU A 509 -17.27 -23.79 5.75
C LEU A 509 -17.50 -23.13 7.09
N ALA A 510 -17.30 -21.82 7.19
CA ALA A 510 -17.45 -21.08 8.42
C ALA A 510 -18.61 -20.09 8.35
N SER A 511 -19.26 -19.87 9.49
CA SER A 511 -20.23 -18.80 9.70
C SER A 511 -19.84 -18.02 10.95
N ILE A 512 -19.82 -16.68 10.86
CA ILE A 512 -19.47 -15.82 12.00
C ILE A 512 -20.56 -14.76 12.18
N HIS A 513 -21.17 -14.74 13.38
CA HIS A 513 -22.21 -13.80 13.76
C HIS A 513 -21.90 -13.14 15.08
N THR A 514 -22.41 -11.92 15.26
CA THR A 514 -22.21 -11.15 16.51
C THR A 514 -23.51 -10.60 17.07
N SER A 515 -23.48 -10.13 18.32
CA SER A 515 -24.60 -9.38 18.90
C SER A 515 -24.84 -8.03 18.22
N LEU A 516 -23.92 -7.53 17.39
CA LEU A 516 -24.10 -6.30 16.60
C LEU A 516 -24.92 -6.53 15.33
N ASP A 517 -25.19 -7.78 14.95
CA ASP A 517 -25.93 -8.09 13.73
C ASP A 517 -27.41 -7.69 13.85
N ILE A 518 -27.79 -6.57 13.22
CA ILE A 518 -29.12 -5.94 13.29
C ILE A 518 -30.27 -6.94 13.06
N LYS A 519 -30.10 -7.88 12.13
CA LYS A 519 -31.16 -8.82 11.71
C LYS A 519 -31.32 -10.04 12.60
N SER A 520 -30.29 -10.43 13.35
CA SER A 520 -30.25 -11.73 14.02
C SER A 520 -30.77 -11.66 15.45
N GLY A 521 -30.30 -10.69 16.25
CA GLY A 521 -30.57 -10.56 17.69
C GLY A 521 -30.22 -11.81 18.54
N LYS A 522 -29.79 -12.90 17.92
CA LYS A 522 -29.53 -14.23 18.48
C LYS A 522 -28.38 -14.88 17.68
N PRO A 523 -27.13 -14.43 17.85
CA PRO A 523 -26.00 -14.83 17.00
C PRO A 523 -25.79 -16.35 16.95
N LEU A 524 -26.04 -17.06 18.06
CA LEU A 524 -25.96 -18.52 18.12
C LEU A 524 -26.91 -19.21 17.12
N LYS A 525 -28.17 -18.77 17.09
CA LYS A 525 -29.17 -19.34 16.19
C LYS A 525 -28.82 -19.04 14.73
N ALA A 526 -28.38 -17.82 14.43
CA ALA A 526 -27.99 -17.45 13.07
C ALA A 526 -26.78 -18.25 12.58
N ALA A 527 -25.72 -18.39 13.39
CA ALA A 527 -24.55 -19.18 13.02
C ALA A 527 -24.88 -20.65 12.72
N ARG A 528 -25.80 -21.26 13.50
CA ARG A 528 -26.30 -22.61 13.22
C ARG A 528 -27.07 -22.68 11.90
N LEU A 529 -28.09 -21.83 11.73
CA LEU A 529 -28.94 -21.82 10.53
C LEU A 529 -28.13 -21.56 9.25
N SER A 530 -27.13 -20.69 9.36
CA SER A 530 -26.16 -20.37 8.30
C SER A 530 -25.23 -21.54 7.98
N LEU A 531 -25.36 -22.74 8.57
CA LEU A 531 -24.55 -23.90 8.17
C LEU A 531 -25.41 -25.16 7.93
N GLU A 532 -26.73 -25.06 8.04
CA GLU A 532 -27.65 -26.19 7.83
C GLU A 532 -27.73 -26.62 6.35
N GLY A 533 -27.39 -25.74 5.42
CA GLY A 533 -27.38 -26.01 3.97
C GLY A 533 -26.37 -27.07 3.50
N ASN A 534 -26.52 -27.46 2.23
CA ASN A 534 -25.62 -28.37 1.50
C ASN A 534 -24.58 -27.62 0.62
N ASP A 535 -24.32 -26.35 0.92
CA ASP A 535 -23.38 -25.48 0.20
C ASP A 535 -21.96 -26.07 0.16
N SER A 536 -21.29 -26.11 -0.97
CA SER A 536 -19.88 -26.53 -1.09
C SER A 536 -18.95 -25.32 -1.12
N PHE A 537 -17.63 -25.55 -1.03
CA PHE A 537 -16.64 -24.50 -1.28
C PHE A 537 -16.88 -23.83 -2.65
N ASP A 538 -17.01 -24.63 -3.71
CA ASP A 538 -17.11 -24.14 -5.08
C ASP A 538 -18.42 -23.35 -5.31
N SER A 539 -19.54 -23.76 -4.70
CA SER A 539 -20.81 -23.03 -4.83
C SER A 539 -20.79 -21.68 -4.10
N LEU A 540 -20.22 -21.62 -2.89
CA LEU A 540 -20.05 -20.35 -2.18
C LEU A 540 -19.06 -19.42 -2.90
N PHE A 541 -17.98 -19.99 -3.45
CA PHE A 541 -16.99 -19.22 -4.19
C PHE A 541 -17.57 -18.63 -5.46
N LYS A 542 -18.40 -19.38 -6.20
CA LYS A 542 -19.08 -18.86 -7.39
C LYS A 542 -19.95 -17.65 -7.05
N ALA A 543 -20.78 -17.75 -6.01
CA ALA A 543 -21.61 -16.63 -5.57
C ALA A 543 -20.76 -15.40 -5.17
N SER A 544 -19.70 -15.62 -4.39
CA SER A 544 -18.75 -14.56 -4.02
C SER A 544 -18.08 -13.92 -5.23
N SER A 545 -17.62 -14.72 -6.20
CA SER A 545 -16.99 -14.21 -7.42
C SER A 545 -17.94 -13.36 -8.26
N ASP A 546 -19.23 -13.72 -8.30
CA ASP A 546 -20.25 -12.95 -9.01
C ASP A 546 -20.54 -11.61 -8.30
N ALA A 547 -20.46 -11.57 -6.97
CA ALA A 547 -20.54 -10.34 -6.20
C ALA A 547 -19.32 -9.42 -6.46
N TRP A 548 -18.10 -9.99 -6.48
CA TRP A 548 -16.88 -9.25 -6.83
C TRP A 548 -16.92 -8.70 -8.26
N GLU A 549 -17.46 -9.43 -9.23
CA GLU A 549 -17.59 -8.93 -10.61
C GLU A 549 -18.45 -7.66 -10.67
N LYS A 550 -19.52 -7.59 -9.88
CA LYS A 550 -20.38 -6.38 -9.79
C LYS A 550 -19.63 -5.20 -9.17
N ILE A 551 -18.77 -5.45 -8.18
CA ILE A 551 -17.91 -4.43 -7.57
C ILE A 551 -16.91 -3.90 -8.61
N TRP A 552 -16.20 -4.78 -9.33
CA TRP A 552 -15.17 -4.38 -10.30
C TRP A 552 -15.74 -3.62 -11.49
N LYS A 553 -16.98 -3.89 -11.91
CA LYS A 553 -17.69 -3.04 -12.89
C LYS A 553 -17.84 -1.59 -12.44
N ARG A 554 -17.80 -1.32 -11.13
CA ARG A 554 -17.91 0.02 -10.56
C ARG A 554 -16.57 0.65 -10.17
N ALA A 555 -15.62 -0.15 -9.68
CA ALA A 555 -14.41 0.33 -9.02
C ALA A 555 -13.10 0.13 -9.80
N ASP A 556 -13.09 -0.63 -10.90
CA ASP A 556 -11.83 -0.89 -11.63
C ASP A 556 -11.29 0.40 -12.26
N ILE A 557 -9.97 0.58 -12.14
CA ILE A 557 -9.21 1.64 -12.78
C ILE A 557 -8.21 0.94 -13.69
N LEU A 558 -8.42 1.07 -15.01
CA LEU A 558 -7.61 0.42 -16.02
C LEU A 558 -6.50 1.37 -16.50
N VAL A 559 -5.26 0.92 -16.41
CA VAL A 559 -4.07 1.63 -16.88
C VAL A 559 -3.34 0.77 -17.90
N GLU A 560 -3.19 1.29 -19.12
CA GLU A 560 -2.32 0.68 -20.14
C GLU A 560 -0.97 1.42 -20.19
N GLY A 561 0.11 0.68 -20.41
CA GLY A 561 1.48 1.22 -20.50
C GLY A 561 2.29 1.15 -19.20
N ASP A 562 1.64 0.85 -18.08
CA ASP A 562 2.29 0.70 -16.77
C ASP A 562 1.68 -0.44 -15.94
N ARG A 563 2.29 -1.63 -16.02
CA ARG A 563 1.84 -2.86 -15.33
C ARG A 563 1.89 -2.76 -13.82
N VAL A 564 2.88 -2.05 -13.27
CA VAL A 564 2.99 -1.83 -11.82
C VAL A 564 1.84 -0.94 -11.33
N SER A 565 1.57 0.18 -12.00
CA SER A 565 0.44 1.04 -11.63
C SER A 565 -0.89 0.30 -11.73
N GLN A 566 -1.12 -0.45 -12.81
CA GLN A 566 -2.33 -1.25 -12.99
C GLN A 566 -2.56 -2.23 -11.83
N LYS A 567 -1.53 -3.00 -11.45
CA LYS A 567 -1.61 -3.97 -10.36
C LYS A 567 -1.90 -3.29 -9.02
N LEU A 568 -1.17 -2.23 -8.69
CA LEU A 568 -1.26 -1.58 -7.39
C LEU A 568 -2.56 -0.81 -7.19
N LEU A 569 -3.12 -0.21 -8.24
CA LEU A 569 -4.44 0.43 -8.15
C LEU A 569 -5.54 -0.59 -7.87
N ARG A 570 -5.53 -1.75 -8.55
CA ARG A 570 -6.44 -2.86 -8.24
C ARG A 570 -6.21 -3.42 -6.83
N PHE A 571 -4.96 -3.53 -6.40
CA PHE A 571 -4.62 -3.95 -5.04
C PHE A 571 -5.22 -2.99 -3.99
N HIS A 572 -5.10 -1.68 -4.18
CA HIS A 572 -5.68 -0.68 -3.28
C HIS A 572 -7.21 -0.73 -3.28
N ALA A 573 -7.84 -0.76 -4.45
CA ALA A 573 -9.31 -0.85 -4.54
C ALA A 573 -9.85 -2.14 -3.90
N TYR A 574 -9.15 -3.28 -4.05
CA TYR A 574 -9.48 -4.53 -3.39
C TYR A 574 -9.47 -4.40 -1.86
N HIS A 575 -8.39 -3.85 -1.29
CA HIS A 575 -8.28 -3.68 0.16
C HIS A 575 -9.29 -2.67 0.73
N MET A 576 -9.69 -1.66 -0.06
CA MET A 576 -10.80 -0.78 0.33
C MET A 576 -12.11 -1.56 0.44
N MET A 577 -12.40 -2.42 -0.54
CA MET A 577 -13.59 -3.29 -0.53
C MET A 577 -13.54 -4.37 0.54
N CYS A 578 -12.36 -4.83 0.95
CA CYS A 578 -12.21 -5.72 2.10
C CYS A 578 -12.51 -5.04 3.44
N THR A 579 -12.37 -3.71 3.52
CA THR A 579 -12.57 -2.94 4.76
C THR A 579 -13.97 -2.34 4.84
N ALA A 580 -14.48 -1.80 3.75
CA ALA A 580 -15.86 -1.30 3.63
C ALA A 580 -16.43 -1.69 2.25
N SER A 581 -17.61 -2.30 2.25
CA SER A 581 -18.15 -3.00 1.07
C SER A 581 -19.66 -2.73 0.93
N PRO A 582 -20.34 -3.28 -0.08
CA PRO A 582 -21.80 -3.21 -0.17
C PRO A 582 -22.57 -3.75 1.05
N HIS A 583 -21.91 -4.42 2.00
CA HIS A 583 -22.49 -4.84 3.28
C HIS A 583 -22.50 -3.73 4.34
N SER A 584 -21.64 -2.70 4.20
CA SER A 584 -21.50 -1.59 5.15
C SER A 584 -22.80 -0.87 5.52
N PRO A 585 -23.79 -0.65 4.62
CA PRO A 585 -25.08 -0.05 5.01
C PRO A 585 -25.87 -0.81 6.08
N SER A 586 -25.50 -2.07 6.36
CA SER A 586 -26.11 -2.90 7.41
C SER A 586 -25.24 -3.06 8.66
N ILE A 587 -24.11 -2.35 8.72
CA ILE A 587 -23.10 -2.44 9.77
C ILE A 587 -22.91 -1.04 10.36
N ASP A 588 -23.09 -0.90 11.66
CA ASP A 588 -22.86 0.35 12.38
C ASP A 588 -21.39 0.47 12.81
N ALA A 589 -20.49 0.68 11.84
CA ALA A 589 -19.05 0.80 12.05
C ALA A 589 -18.42 1.87 11.14
N GLY A 590 -17.39 2.55 11.64
CA GLY A 590 -16.58 3.49 10.88
C GLY A 590 -15.49 2.81 10.06
N MET A 591 -14.58 3.61 9.48
CA MET A 591 -13.46 3.13 8.66
C MET A 591 -12.14 3.13 9.45
N PRO A 592 -11.63 1.95 9.87
CA PRO A 592 -10.36 1.88 10.60
C PRO A 592 -9.19 2.39 9.76
N ALA A 593 -8.29 3.16 10.36
CA ALA A 593 -7.10 3.67 9.66
C ALA A 593 -6.15 2.56 9.17
N ARG A 594 -6.32 1.33 9.69
CA ARG A 594 -5.47 0.16 9.42
C ARG A 594 -6.20 -1.07 8.88
N GLY A 595 -7.40 -0.87 8.34
CA GLY A 595 -8.22 -1.92 7.73
C GLY A 595 -8.72 -2.99 8.71
N LEU A 596 -9.35 -4.03 8.19
CA LEU A 596 -9.80 -5.21 8.96
C LEU A 596 -8.73 -6.33 8.99
N ASN A 597 -7.45 -5.98 9.03
CA ASN A 597 -6.35 -6.94 8.97
C ASN A 597 -5.16 -6.60 9.87
N GLY A 598 -5.34 -5.65 10.79
CA GLY A 598 -4.30 -5.09 11.62
C GLY A 598 -4.80 -4.54 12.95
N GLU A 599 -3.88 -4.42 13.92
CA GLU A 599 -4.13 -3.87 15.27
C GLU A 599 -3.44 -2.52 15.47
N ALA A 600 -2.66 -2.03 14.49
CA ALA A 600 -2.10 -0.69 14.57
C ALA A 600 -3.22 0.36 14.71
N TYR A 601 -2.99 1.33 15.59
CA TYR A 601 -4.01 2.29 16.04
C TYR A 601 -5.28 1.64 16.61
N ARG A 602 -5.21 0.38 17.06
CA ARG A 602 -6.30 -0.32 17.74
C ARG A 602 -7.59 -0.35 16.93
N GLY A 603 -7.51 -0.29 15.61
CA GLY A 603 -8.68 -0.23 14.73
C GLY A 603 -9.51 1.06 14.86
N HIS A 604 -9.02 2.09 15.55
CA HIS A 604 -9.74 3.34 15.76
C HIS A 604 -9.99 4.11 14.45
N ILE A 605 -11.01 4.96 14.50
CA ILE A 605 -11.47 5.79 13.39
C ILE A 605 -10.90 7.20 13.56
N PHE A 606 -10.22 7.70 12.52
CA PHE A 606 -9.52 8.98 12.49
C PHE A 606 -10.15 9.91 11.45
N TRP A 607 -9.55 11.10 11.30
CA TRP A 607 -9.83 12.02 10.19
C TRP A 607 -9.45 11.48 8.80
N ASP A 608 -8.71 10.36 8.70
CA ASP A 608 -8.26 9.70 7.46
C ASP A 608 -9.40 9.50 6.44
N GLU A 609 -10.66 9.48 6.89
CA GLU A 609 -11.86 9.49 6.05
C GLU A 609 -11.86 10.59 4.97
N ILE A 610 -11.16 11.71 5.19
CA ILE A 610 -11.00 12.78 4.18
C ILE A 610 -10.25 12.33 2.92
N PHE A 611 -9.38 11.31 3.05
CA PHE A 611 -8.70 10.67 1.92
C PHE A 611 -9.51 9.49 1.35
N ILE A 612 -10.42 8.93 2.15
CA ILE A 612 -11.12 7.69 1.84
C ILE A 612 -12.46 7.91 1.16
N LEU A 613 -13.27 8.80 1.70
CA LEU A 613 -14.62 9.06 1.21
C LEU A 613 -14.68 9.55 -0.23
N PRO A 614 -13.72 10.33 -0.79
CA PRO A 614 -13.76 10.69 -2.21
C PRO A 614 -13.84 9.48 -3.15
N PHE A 615 -13.16 8.37 -2.84
CA PHE A 615 -13.26 7.14 -3.63
C PHE A 615 -14.66 6.53 -3.56
N PHE A 616 -15.23 6.43 -2.35
CA PHE A 616 -16.55 5.85 -2.15
C PHE A 616 -17.68 6.76 -2.66
N ASN A 617 -17.60 8.08 -2.50
CA ASN A 617 -18.59 9.03 -3.05
C ASN A 617 -18.80 8.78 -4.55
N HIS A 618 -17.71 8.61 -5.30
CA HIS A 618 -17.76 8.44 -6.74
C HIS A 618 -17.95 6.99 -7.20
N SER A 619 -17.73 6.00 -6.34
CA SER A 619 -17.85 4.59 -6.75
C SER A 619 -19.05 3.88 -6.12
N PHE A 620 -19.27 4.09 -4.82
CA PHE A 620 -20.28 3.45 -3.96
C PHE A 620 -20.80 4.42 -2.88
N PRO A 621 -21.60 5.44 -3.26
CA PRO A 621 -22.11 6.45 -2.33
C PRO A 621 -22.89 5.86 -1.15
N GLU A 622 -23.50 4.68 -1.32
CA GLU A 622 -24.15 3.94 -0.25
C GLU A 622 -23.19 3.55 0.89
N ILE A 623 -21.93 3.25 0.58
CA ILE A 623 -20.88 2.94 1.56
C ILE A 623 -20.45 4.23 2.26
N ALA A 624 -20.23 5.31 1.50
CA ALA A 624 -19.88 6.62 2.06
C ALA A 624 -20.97 7.11 3.05
N LYS A 625 -22.25 6.94 2.70
CA LYS A 625 -23.37 7.24 3.59
C LYS A 625 -23.31 6.42 4.88
N ALA A 626 -23.01 5.12 4.81
CA ALA A 626 -22.92 4.26 5.98
C ALA A 626 -21.82 4.73 6.96
N LEU A 627 -20.65 5.10 6.44
CA LEU A 627 -19.54 5.64 7.24
C LEU A 627 -19.89 6.99 7.89
N LEU A 628 -20.62 7.86 7.17
CA LEU A 628 -21.14 9.11 7.75
C LEU A 628 -22.24 8.86 8.79
N MET A 629 -23.08 7.84 8.59
CA MET A 629 -24.08 7.44 9.58
C MET A 629 -23.44 6.94 10.86
N TYR A 630 -22.30 6.25 10.80
CA TYR A 630 -21.51 5.92 11.99
C TYR A 630 -21.17 7.19 12.80
N ARG A 631 -20.69 8.26 12.13
CA ARG A 631 -20.42 9.55 12.79
C ARG A 631 -21.69 10.17 13.37
N TYR A 632 -22.79 10.16 12.62
CA TYR A 632 -24.08 10.69 13.08
C TYR A 632 -24.61 9.95 14.32
N ASN A 633 -24.51 8.62 14.34
CA ASN A 633 -24.94 7.79 15.46
C ASN A 633 -24.12 8.05 16.74
N ARG A 634 -22.96 8.69 16.63
CA ARG A 634 -22.08 9.11 17.74
C ARG A 634 -22.13 10.63 18.00
N LEU A 635 -23.06 11.36 17.38
CA LEU A 635 -23.18 12.81 17.54
C LEU A 635 -23.39 13.22 19.01
N ASP A 636 -24.17 12.44 19.77
CA ASP A 636 -24.39 12.71 21.20
C ASP A 636 -23.13 12.51 22.04
N ALA A 637 -22.27 11.55 21.71
CA ALA A 637 -20.97 11.38 22.36
C ALA A 637 -20.04 12.56 22.05
N ALA A 638 -20.03 13.04 20.80
CA ALA A 638 -19.29 14.25 20.43
C ALA A 638 -19.81 15.53 21.13
N ARG A 639 -21.13 15.63 21.35
CA ARG A 639 -21.74 16.70 22.16
C ARG A 639 -21.31 16.63 23.62
N ALA A 640 -21.32 15.43 24.21
CA ALA A 640 -20.86 15.20 25.57
C ALA A 640 -19.37 15.57 25.71
N TYR A 641 -18.54 15.15 24.76
CA TYR A 641 -17.10 15.45 24.76
C TYR A 641 -16.82 16.95 24.63
N ALA A 642 -17.59 17.68 23.81
CA ALA A 642 -17.51 19.15 23.76
C ALA A 642 -17.82 19.78 25.13
N LEU A 643 -18.91 19.35 25.77
CA LEU A 643 -19.34 19.86 27.08
C LEU A 643 -18.31 19.56 28.18
N GLU A 644 -17.73 18.35 28.21
CA GLU A 644 -16.68 17.96 29.15
C GLU A 644 -15.44 18.85 29.06
N ASN A 645 -15.18 19.41 27.88
CA ASN A 645 -14.07 20.33 27.63
C ASN A 645 -14.47 21.82 27.71
N GLY A 646 -15.69 22.13 28.17
CA GLY A 646 -16.18 23.49 28.36
C GLY A 646 -16.70 24.19 27.10
N TYR A 647 -16.95 23.43 26.03
CA TYR A 647 -17.44 23.93 24.75
C TYR A 647 -18.92 23.57 24.52
N LYS A 648 -19.50 24.11 23.44
CA LYS A 648 -20.85 23.76 22.97
C LYS A 648 -20.74 22.94 21.67
N GLY A 649 -21.87 22.49 21.14
CA GLY A 649 -21.89 21.81 19.85
C GLY A 649 -21.32 20.41 19.90
N ALA A 650 -20.82 19.91 18.77
CA ALA A 650 -20.24 18.58 18.63
C ALA A 650 -18.74 18.68 18.35
N MET A 651 -17.93 18.17 19.30
CA MET A 651 -16.49 18.03 19.17
C MET A 651 -16.20 16.53 19.00
N TYR A 652 -15.95 16.09 17.77
CA TYR A 652 -15.58 14.70 17.52
C TYR A 652 -14.18 14.39 18.09
N PRO A 653 -13.98 13.21 18.70
CA PRO A 653 -12.68 12.81 19.20
C PRO A 653 -11.63 12.57 18.10
N TRP A 654 -10.35 12.72 18.44
CA TRP A 654 -9.25 12.41 17.52
C TRP A 654 -9.20 10.93 17.16
N GLN A 655 -9.34 10.07 18.17
CA GLN A 655 -9.49 8.63 18.02
C GLN A 655 -10.79 8.20 18.68
N THR A 656 -11.56 7.39 17.98
CA THR A 656 -12.79 6.83 18.52
C THR A 656 -13.07 5.44 17.94
N ALA A 657 -13.84 4.65 18.68
CA ALA A 657 -14.18 3.28 18.34
C ALA A 657 -15.71 3.08 18.26
N ASP A 658 -16.30 2.22 19.08
CA ASP A 658 -17.70 1.82 19.01
C ASP A 658 -18.67 2.79 19.72
N ASP A 659 -18.28 3.35 20.87
CA ASP A 659 -19.15 4.19 21.72
C ASP A 659 -19.10 5.69 21.40
N GLY A 660 -18.14 6.14 20.60
CA GLY A 660 -18.00 7.54 20.19
C GLY A 660 -17.21 8.44 21.14
N VAL A 661 -16.64 7.88 22.23
CA VAL A 661 -15.83 8.67 23.17
C VAL A 661 -14.41 8.87 22.65
N GLU A 662 -13.64 9.71 23.34
CA GLU A 662 -12.21 9.90 23.07
C GLU A 662 -11.38 8.72 23.59
N ASP A 663 -10.81 7.97 22.64
CA ASP A 663 -9.97 6.79 22.87
C ASP A 663 -8.48 7.08 22.60
N THR A 664 -8.11 8.33 22.31
CA THR A 664 -6.70 8.73 22.25
C THR A 664 -6.03 8.45 23.58
N GLN A 665 -4.84 7.84 23.52
CA GLN A 665 -4.11 7.53 24.74
C GLN A 665 -3.74 8.81 25.50
N VAL A 666 -3.56 8.66 26.80
CA VAL A 666 -3.03 9.74 27.65
C VAL A 666 -1.51 9.77 27.70
N ILE A 667 -0.88 8.63 27.39
CA ILE A 667 0.56 8.44 27.34
C ILE A 667 0.97 7.72 26.05
N HIS A 668 2.14 8.06 25.51
CA HIS A 668 2.71 7.46 24.32
C HIS A 668 4.11 6.91 24.57
N PHE A 669 4.39 5.70 24.09
CA PHE A 669 5.71 5.08 24.19
C PHE A 669 6.63 5.53 23.05
N ASN A 670 7.79 6.11 23.39
CA ASN A 670 8.85 6.39 22.43
C ASN A 670 9.84 5.20 22.39
N PRO A 671 9.86 4.41 21.30
CA PRO A 671 10.76 3.25 21.19
C PRO A 671 12.23 3.62 21.05
N LYS A 672 12.58 4.88 20.72
CA LYS A 672 13.97 5.33 20.62
C LYS A 672 14.57 5.59 22.00
N SER A 673 13.80 6.17 22.92
CA SER A 673 14.25 6.44 24.29
C SER A 673 13.86 5.35 25.30
N GLY A 674 12.86 4.51 24.98
CA GLY A 674 12.29 3.52 25.91
C GLY A 674 11.42 4.16 27.00
N LEU A 675 10.98 5.40 26.80
CA LEU A 675 10.22 6.17 27.79
C LEU A 675 8.78 6.40 27.32
N TRP A 676 7.86 6.45 28.28
CA TRP A 676 6.49 6.91 28.09
C TRP A 676 6.43 8.42 28.39
N GLY A 677 5.79 9.19 27.52
CA GLY A 677 5.51 10.62 27.70
C GLY A 677 4.02 10.92 27.55
N PRO A 678 3.56 12.15 27.85
CA PRO A 678 2.18 12.54 27.58
C PRO A 678 1.84 12.42 26.08
N ASP A 679 0.59 12.07 25.79
CA ASP A 679 0.04 12.09 24.43
C ASP A 679 -1.00 13.21 24.33
N LEU A 680 -0.63 14.26 23.59
CA LEU A 680 -1.40 15.47 23.38
C LEU A 680 -2.18 15.46 22.07
N SER A 681 -2.16 14.35 21.32
CA SER A 681 -2.81 14.26 19.99
C SER A 681 -4.32 14.47 20.03
N ARG A 682 -4.98 14.34 21.20
CA ARG A 682 -6.40 14.70 21.41
C ARG A 682 -6.71 16.18 21.15
N LEU A 683 -5.69 17.05 21.13
CA LEU A 683 -5.84 18.46 20.77
C LEU A 683 -6.04 18.66 19.26
N GLN A 684 -5.93 17.61 18.44
CA GLN A 684 -6.26 17.63 17.01
C GLN A 684 -7.76 17.66 16.77
N ARG A 685 -8.38 18.78 17.12
CA ARG A 685 -9.82 19.02 17.00
C ARG A 685 -10.28 19.19 15.55
N HIS A 686 -9.33 19.32 14.61
CA HIS A 686 -9.58 19.40 13.16
C HIS A 686 -10.25 18.13 12.60
N VAL A 687 -10.27 17.01 13.33
CA VAL A 687 -11.15 15.86 13.01
C VAL A 687 -12.62 16.27 12.85
N SER A 688 -13.11 17.23 13.66
CA SER A 688 -14.47 17.75 13.53
C SER A 688 -14.68 18.51 12.21
N ILE A 689 -13.65 19.24 11.76
CA ILE A 689 -13.64 19.88 10.44
C ILE A 689 -13.68 18.82 9.34
N ALA A 690 -12.90 17.75 9.45
CA ALA A 690 -12.90 16.67 8.47
C ALA A 690 -14.28 15.99 8.38
N VAL A 691 -14.94 15.72 9.50
CA VAL A 691 -16.31 15.16 9.52
C VAL A 691 -17.32 16.09 8.84
N PHE A 692 -17.23 17.40 9.10
CA PHE A 692 -18.05 18.39 8.38
C PHE A 692 -17.75 18.38 6.88
N TYR A 693 -16.47 18.47 6.49
CA TYR A 693 -16.04 18.51 5.10
C TYR A 693 -16.52 17.27 4.34
N ASN A 694 -16.35 16.09 4.93
CA ASN A 694 -16.79 14.82 4.39
C ASN A 694 -18.31 14.74 4.19
N THR A 695 -19.07 15.24 5.18
CA THR A 695 -20.53 15.32 5.11
C THR A 695 -20.97 16.25 3.99
N TRP A 696 -20.40 17.46 3.93
CA TRP A 696 -20.67 18.43 2.88
C TRP A 696 -20.33 17.87 1.51
N ARG A 697 -19.16 17.25 1.37
CA ARG A 697 -18.66 16.69 0.12
C ARG A 697 -19.53 15.54 -0.37
N TYR A 698 -19.95 14.63 0.51
CA TYR A 698 -20.91 13.58 0.18
C TYR A 698 -22.21 14.15 -0.39
N ILE A 699 -22.79 15.17 0.26
CA ILE A 699 -24.03 15.80 -0.20
C ILE A 699 -23.83 16.47 -1.55
N TYR A 700 -22.71 17.18 -1.73
CA TYR A 700 -22.35 17.83 -2.99
C TYR A 700 -22.21 16.81 -4.14
N ASP A 701 -21.47 15.73 -3.90
CA ASP A 701 -21.15 14.71 -4.90
C ASP A 701 -22.36 13.83 -5.26
N THR A 702 -23.28 13.59 -4.31
CA THR A 702 -24.39 12.63 -4.50
C THR A 702 -25.75 13.27 -4.77
N ASP A 703 -25.93 14.53 -4.36
CA ASP A 703 -27.23 15.20 -4.30
C ASP A 703 -28.26 14.51 -3.37
N ASP A 704 -27.79 13.83 -2.31
CA ASP A 704 -28.64 13.17 -1.31
C ASP A 704 -29.26 14.21 -0.34
N THR A 705 -30.27 14.94 -0.84
CA THR A 705 -31.01 15.95 -0.08
C THR A 705 -31.77 15.36 1.11
N LEU A 706 -32.18 14.10 1.04
CA LEU A 706 -32.80 13.40 2.17
C LEU A 706 -31.81 13.25 3.32
N PHE A 707 -30.57 12.80 3.03
CA PHE A 707 -29.53 12.72 4.05
C PHE A 707 -29.19 14.09 4.64
N LEU A 708 -29.06 15.14 3.82
CA LEU A 708 -28.87 16.52 4.31
C LEU A 708 -29.96 16.92 5.32
N ASN A 709 -31.23 16.70 4.95
CA ASN A 709 -32.38 17.16 5.73
C ASN A 709 -32.58 16.37 7.02
N GLU A 710 -32.31 15.06 7.01
CA GLU A 710 -32.56 14.19 8.16
C GLU A 710 -31.37 14.08 9.12
N TYR A 711 -30.13 14.21 8.61
CA TYR A 711 -28.91 13.90 9.38
C TYR A 711 -27.81 14.96 9.19
N GLY A 712 -27.46 15.27 7.94
CA GLY A 712 -26.26 16.03 7.60
C GLY A 712 -26.26 17.45 8.15
N ALA A 713 -27.38 18.17 8.05
CA ALA A 713 -27.48 19.55 8.53
C ALA A 713 -27.41 19.65 10.06
N GLU A 714 -28.03 18.72 10.79
CA GLU A 714 -27.91 18.65 12.25
C GLU A 714 -26.44 18.48 12.67
N LEU A 715 -25.76 17.49 12.08
CA LEU A 715 -24.36 17.20 12.37
C LEU A 715 -23.48 18.42 12.04
N MET A 716 -23.67 19.04 10.87
CA MET A 716 -22.86 20.17 10.41
C MET A 716 -23.08 21.42 11.29
N PHE A 717 -24.32 21.71 11.70
CA PHE A 717 -24.61 22.85 12.57
C PHE A 717 -24.04 22.67 13.98
N GLU A 718 -24.06 21.45 14.53
CA GLU A 718 -23.46 21.20 15.84
C GLU A 718 -21.92 21.32 15.80
N ILE A 719 -21.28 20.90 14.71
CA ILE A 719 -19.84 21.12 14.53
C ILE A 719 -19.52 22.63 14.39
N ALA A 720 -20.34 23.38 13.64
CA ALA A 720 -20.19 24.84 13.55
C ALA A 720 -20.35 25.51 14.92
N ARG A 721 -21.33 25.09 15.72
CA ARG A 721 -21.51 25.55 17.09
C ARG A 721 -20.29 25.27 17.97
N PHE A 722 -19.64 24.11 17.80
CA PHE A 722 -18.38 23.81 18.51
C PHE A 722 -17.29 24.81 18.15
N TRP A 723 -17.00 24.99 16.85
CA TRP A 723 -15.98 25.94 16.42
C TRP A 723 -16.28 27.39 16.80
N ALA A 724 -17.56 27.78 16.86
CA ALA A 724 -17.94 29.10 17.34
C ALA A 724 -17.71 29.27 18.85
N SER A 725 -17.85 28.18 19.62
CA SER A 725 -17.70 28.21 21.09
C SER A 725 -16.25 28.19 21.57
N ILE A 726 -15.31 27.68 20.76
CA ILE A 726 -13.87 27.72 21.06
C ILE A 726 -13.23 29.06 20.63
N ALA A 727 -13.80 29.74 19.64
CA ALA A 727 -13.29 31.02 19.16
C ALA A 727 -13.48 32.13 20.21
N SER A 728 -12.42 32.90 20.47
CA SER A 728 -12.40 33.99 21.43
C SER A 728 -12.16 35.33 20.75
N PHE A 729 -12.97 36.36 21.05
CA PHE A 729 -12.81 37.68 20.45
C PHE A 729 -11.79 38.52 21.24
N SER A 730 -10.81 39.08 20.54
CA SER A 730 -9.89 40.07 21.10
C SER A 730 -10.35 41.48 20.73
N SER A 731 -10.70 42.28 21.74
CA SER A 731 -11.06 43.69 21.54
C SER A 731 -9.86 44.56 21.13
N GLU A 732 -8.64 44.09 21.36
CA GLU A 732 -7.41 44.79 21.00
C GLU A 732 -7.11 44.69 19.50
N THR A 733 -7.28 43.50 18.93
CA THR A 733 -7.02 43.23 17.51
C THR A 733 -8.26 43.35 16.65
N GLY A 734 -9.46 43.31 17.27
CA GLY A 734 -10.74 43.22 16.55
C GLY A 734 -10.93 41.89 15.84
N LYS A 735 -10.17 40.85 16.22
CA LYS A 735 -10.17 39.53 15.58
C LYS A 735 -10.56 38.44 16.56
N TYR A 736 -11.09 37.34 16.03
CA TYR A 736 -11.29 36.09 16.75
C TYR A 736 -10.02 35.24 16.72
N HIS A 737 -9.74 34.52 17.79
CA HIS A 737 -8.60 33.63 17.94
C HIS A 737 -9.06 32.25 18.38
N ILE A 738 -8.39 31.21 17.86
CA ILE A 738 -8.58 29.81 18.28
C ILE A 738 -7.30 29.36 18.98
N GLU A 739 -7.43 28.81 20.19
CA GLU A 739 -6.30 28.40 21.02
C GLU A 739 -6.51 26.97 21.57
N GLY A 740 -5.44 26.32 21.99
CA GLY A 740 -5.49 24.99 22.61
C GLY A 740 -5.79 23.88 21.61
N VAL A 741 -5.31 24.02 20.38
CA VAL A 741 -5.50 23.05 19.28
C VAL A 741 -4.16 22.54 18.75
N MET A 742 -4.16 21.40 18.09
CA MET A 742 -3.02 20.89 17.32
C MET A 742 -3.46 20.78 15.86
N GLY A 743 -2.59 21.20 14.94
CA GLY A 743 -2.84 21.09 13.50
C GLY A 743 -2.58 19.68 12.96
N PRO A 744 -2.72 19.46 11.65
CA PRO A 744 -2.32 18.20 11.00
C PRO A 744 -0.85 17.82 11.22
N ASP A 745 0.04 18.79 11.43
CA ASP A 745 1.42 18.50 11.81
C ASP A 745 1.55 18.17 13.30
N GLU A 746 1.55 16.87 13.59
CA GLU A 746 1.58 16.33 14.96
C GLU A 746 2.93 16.50 15.68
N PHE A 747 3.93 17.13 15.07
CA PHE A 747 5.19 17.41 15.75
C PHE A 747 5.09 18.60 16.71
N HIS A 748 4.18 19.54 16.44
CA HIS A 748 4.01 20.74 17.25
C HIS A 748 2.88 20.55 18.26
N GLU A 749 3.24 20.34 19.52
CA GLU A 749 2.33 20.06 20.64
C GLU A 749 2.07 21.29 21.51
N SER A 750 2.96 22.28 21.48
CA SER A 750 2.86 23.50 22.30
C SER A 750 3.55 24.69 21.65
N LEU A 751 3.23 25.90 22.10
CA LEU A 751 3.96 27.10 21.68
C LEU A 751 5.31 27.19 22.42
N HIS A 752 6.38 27.51 21.69
CA HIS A 752 7.74 27.67 22.24
C HIS A 752 7.75 28.59 23.47
N GLY A 753 8.29 28.09 24.58
CA GLY A 753 8.44 28.84 25.84
C GLY A 753 7.13 29.19 26.56
N SER A 754 5.97 28.75 26.08
CA SER A 754 4.67 29.12 26.66
C SER A 754 4.32 28.34 27.94
N GLY A 755 4.84 27.12 28.08
CA GLY A 755 4.47 26.18 29.14
C GLY A 755 3.00 25.72 29.09
N LYS A 756 2.30 25.91 27.97
CA LYS A 756 0.90 25.51 27.77
C LYS A 756 0.77 24.59 26.55
N ASP A 757 0.00 23.52 26.71
CA ASP A 757 -0.30 22.59 25.63
C ASP A 757 -1.24 23.22 24.60
N GLY A 758 -1.01 22.91 23.33
CA GLY A 758 -1.78 23.39 22.20
C GLY A 758 -1.27 24.71 21.60
N LEU A 759 -1.52 24.82 20.30
CA LEU A 759 -1.19 25.92 19.43
C LEU A 759 -2.28 27.00 19.46
N LYS A 760 -1.89 28.19 19.03
CA LYS A 760 -2.78 29.33 18.78
C LYS A 760 -2.78 29.66 17.30
N ASP A 761 -3.96 29.93 16.76
CA ASP A 761 -4.19 30.36 15.39
C ASP A 761 -3.49 29.50 14.33
N ASN A 762 -3.61 28.17 14.47
CA ASN A 762 -3.13 27.26 13.43
C ASN A 762 -3.83 27.56 12.10
N SER A 763 -3.04 27.83 11.06
CA SER A 763 -3.55 28.31 9.77
C SER A 763 -4.52 27.33 9.10
N TYR A 764 -4.21 26.03 9.08
CA TYR A 764 -5.14 25.03 8.53
C TYR A 764 -6.48 25.05 9.26
N THR A 765 -6.42 24.99 10.60
CA THR A 765 -7.60 25.00 11.46
C THR A 765 -8.44 26.25 11.21
N ASN A 766 -7.84 27.44 11.26
CA ASN A 766 -8.57 28.70 11.13
C ASN A 766 -9.16 28.88 9.73
N ILE A 767 -8.40 28.62 8.65
CA ILE A 767 -8.91 28.74 7.28
C ILE A 767 -10.08 27.77 7.05
N MET A 768 -9.95 26.53 7.51
CA MET A 768 -11.01 25.55 7.35
C MET A 768 -12.23 25.84 8.25
N SER A 769 -12.06 26.47 9.41
CA SER A 769 -13.17 26.99 10.22
C SER A 769 -13.92 28.12 9.51
N VAL A 770 -13.23 29.07 8.87
CA VAL A 770 -13.86 30.10 8.03
C VAL A 770 -14.69 29.45 6.92
N TRP A 771 -14.10 28.50 6.19
CA TRP A 771 -14.81 27.76 5.14
C TRP A 771 -16.05 27.03 5.69
N LEU A 772 -15.91 26.37 6.84
CA LEU A 772 -16.97 25.64 7.50
C LEU A 772 -18.14 26.54 7.91
N PHE A 773 -17.86 27.70 8.51
CA PHE A 773 -18.90 28.67 8.90
C PHE A 773 -19.65 29.20 7.67
N ASP A 774 -18.93 29.50 6.60
CA ASP A 774 -19.53 29.94 5.36
C ASP A 774 -20.45 28.88 4.75
N LYS A 775 -20.01 27.61 4.73
CA LYS A 775 -20.85 26.51 4.23
C LYS A 775 -22.05 26.25 5.14
N ALA A 776 -21.88 26.28 6.46
CA ALA A 776 -22.98 26.11 7.42
C ALA A 776 -24.06 27.20 7.24
N ALA A 777 -23.65 28.46 7.13
CA ALA A 777 -24.57 29.56 6.88
C ALA A 777 -25.29 29.42 5.52
N GLN A 778 -24.55 29.08 4.45
CA GLN A 778 -25.15 28.84 3.13
C GLN A 778 -26.17 27.69 3.12
N ILE A 779 -25.91 26.62 3.88
CA ILE A 779 -26.86 25.51 4.04
C ILE A 779 -28.13 26.02 4.72
N GLY A 780 -28.01 26.76 5.82
CA GLY A 780 -29.15 27.35 6.52
C GLY A 780 -29.97 28.29 5.64
N GLU A 781 -29.32 29.13 4.83
CA GLU A 781 -29.95 30.10 3.93
C GLU A 781 -30.71 29.44 2.77
N LYS A 782 -30.19 28.32 2.23
CA LYS A 782 -30.78 27.61 1.08
C LYS A 782 -31.81 26.55 1.48
N MET A 783 -31.85 26.16 2.75
CA MET A 783 -32.72 25.09 3.23
C MET A 783 -34.19 25.53 3.29
N GLU A 784 -35.09 24.60 3.00
CA GLU A 784 -36.54 24.82 3.15
C GLU A 784 -36.91 25.28 4.57
N PRO A 785 -37.69 26.36 4.74
CA PRO A 785 -37.96 26.94 6.06
C PRO A 785 -38.56 25.97 7.08
N ALA A 786 -39.40 25.02 6.62
CA ALA A 786 -39.99 24.01 7.50
C ALA A 786 -38.93 23.00 8.02
N THR A 787 -38.01 22.59 7.16
CA THR A 787 -36.89 21.69 7.53
C THR A 787 -35.94 22.39 8.48
N LEU A 788 -35.54 23.62 8.18
CA LEU A 788 -34.69 24.42 9.05
C LEU A 788 -35.34 24.60 10.43
N LYS A 789 -36.63 24.93 10.48
CA LYS A 789 -37.37 25.05 11.74
C LYS A 789 -37.39 23.76 12.54
N ARG A 790 -37.56 22.59 11.89
CA ARG A 790 -37.52 21.27 12.54
C ARG A 790 -36.15 21.01 13.16
N ILE A 791 -35.07 21.22 12.41
CA ILE A 791 -33.69 21.02 12.88
C ILE A 791 -33.37 22.00 14.00
N ALA A 792 -33.66 23.29 13.80
CA ALA A 792 -33.43 24.33 14.79
C ALA A 792 -34.17 24.03 16.11
N SER A 793 -35.39 23.50 16.04
CA SER A 793 -36.13 23.05 17.23
C SER A 793 -35.50 21.82 17.89
N LYS A 794 -34.93 20.90 17.11
CA LYS A 794 -34.28 19.68 17.62
C LYS A 794 -32.98 20.00 18.38
N ILE A 795 -32.15 20.90 17.85
CA ILE A 795 -30.84 21.24 18.42
C ILE A 795 -30.82 22.55 19.20
N ASN A 796 -31.98 23.18 19.40
CA ASN A 796 -32.13 24.51 19.97
C ASN A 796 -31.19 25.54 19.30
N LEU A 797 -31.21 25.60 17.97
CA LEU A 797 -30.41 26.56 17.19
C LEU A 797 -31.02 27.95 17.30
N ASP A 798 -30.29 28.88 17.91
CA ASP A 798 -30.66 30.29 17.93
C ASP A 798 -30.29 30.92 16.56
N PRO A 799 -31.20 31.63 15.87
CA PRO A 799 -30.87 32.36 14.65
C PRO A 799 -29.68 33.31 14.79
N GLU A 800 -29.38 33.79 16.00
CA GLU A 800 -28.20 34.62 16.26
C GLU A 800 -26.88 33.85 16.14
N GLU A 801 -26.87 32.52 16.34
CA GLU A 801 -25.69 31.69 16.10
C GLU A 801 -25.25 31.75 14.63
N ILE A 802 -26.20 31.75 13.67
CA ILE A 802 -25.87 31.84 12.24
C ILE A 802 -25.21 33.20 11.92
N LYS A 803 -25.68 34.28 12.55
CA LYS A 803 -25.04 35.60 12.40
C LYS A 803 -23.66 35.63 13.04
N GLN A 804 -23.51 35.02 14.21
CA GLN A 804 -22.23 34.88 14.88
C GLN A 804 -21.23 34.09 14.00
N TRP A 805 -21.66 33.03 13.33
CA TRP A 805 -20.80 32.28 12.40
C TRP A 805 -20.28 33.16 11.26
N ARG A 806 -21.13 34.03 10.69
CA ARG A 806 -20.70 35.00 9.66
C ARG A 806 -19.73 36.03 10.21
N ASP A 807 -19.96 36.52 11.43
CA ASP A 807 -19.08 37.48 12.09
C ASP A 807 -17.70 36.88 12.38
N ILE A 808 -17.66 35.66 12.95
CA ILE A 808 -16.42 34.91 13.16
C ILE A 808 -15.73 34.64 11.82
N SER A 809 -16.44 34.17 10.80
CA SER A 809 -15.88 33.90 9.47
C SER A 809 -15.15 35.12 8.89
N GLY A 810 -15.74 36.32 9.00
CA GLY A 810 -15.13 37.56 8.50
C GLY A 810 -13.97 38.09 9.36
N ASN A 811 -13.92 37.72 10.64
CA ASN A 811 -13.01 38.31 11.63
C ASN A 811 -12.08 37.31 12.31
N LEU A 812 -12.02 36.04 11.89
CA LEU A 812 -11.05 35.07 12.43
C LEU A 812 -9.63 35.44 12.03
N ASN A 813 -8.70 35.32 12.98
CA ASN A 813 -7.30 35.64 12.76
C ASN A 813 -6.63 34.57 11.88
N ILE A 814 -5.97 34.99 10.81
CA ILE A 814 -5.12 34.17 9.96
C ILE A 814 -3.78 34.88 9.82
N LEU A 815 -2.70 34.14 10.03
CA LEU A 815 -1.34 34.67 10.02
C LEU A 815 -0.77 34.58 8.61
N ILE A 816 -0.63 35.71 7.93
CA ILE A 816 -0.09 35.80 6.57
C ILE A 816 0.85 36.99 6.44
N ASP A 817 2.01 36.77 5.85
CA ASP A 817 2.99 37.83 5.59
C ASP A 817 2.70 38.60 4.29
N GLU A 818 3.50 39.62 4.00
CA GLU A 818 3.37 40.45 2.81
C GLU A 818 3.63 39.72 1.47
N ASN A 819 4.28 38.55 1.52
CA ASN A 819 4.58 37.69 0.37
C ASN A 819 3.52 36.59 0.17
N GLY A 820 2.51 36.53 1.04
CA GLY A 820 1.48 35.50 1.03
C GLY A 820 1.88 34.18 1.69
N ILE A 821 2.98 34.15 2.46
CA ILE A 821 3.33 32.97 3.26
C ILE A 821 2.41 32.93 4.48
N LEU A 822 1.64 31.85 4.58
CA LEU A 822 0.82 31.56 5.74
C LEU A 822 1.73 31.02 6.83
N GLU A 823 1.71 31.61 8.02
CA GLU A 823 2.44 31.09 9.18
C GLU A 823 1.64 29.93 9.79
N GLN A 824 2.29 28.79 10.06
CA GLN A 824 1.59 27.56 10.44
C GLN A 824 0.77 27.71 11.72
N PHE A 825 1.28 28.47 12.69
CA PHE A 825 0.61 28.86 13.93
C PHE A 825 1.37 30.05 14.55
N ASP A 826 0.78 30.71 15.54
CA ASP A 826 1.35 31.89 16.19
C ASP A 826 2.77 31.65 16.71
N GLY A 827 3.76 32.35 16.13
CA GLY A 827 5.16 32.26 16.53
C GLY A 827 6.00 31.17 15.84
N TYR A 828 5.44 30.39 14.91
CA TYR A 828 6.18 29.40 14.12
C TYR A 828 7.41 29.99 13.41
N ASN A 829 7.30 31.22 12.89
CA ASN A 829 8.38 31.86 12.16
C ASN A 829 9.61 32.18 13.04
N ASN A 830 9.43 32.21 14.37
CA ASN A 830 10.50 32.44 15.35
C ASN A 830 11.23 31.16 15.76
N LEU A 831 10.76 29.98 15.33
CA LEU A 831 11.43 28.70 15.59
C LEU A 831 12.74 28.57 14.82
N LYS A 832 13.62 27.70 15.29
CA LYS A 832 14.93 27.45 14.66
C LYS A 832 14.75 26.64 13.37
N GLU A 833 15.66 26.79 12.41
CA GLU A 833 15.75 25.79 11.33
C GLU A 833 16.41 24.51 11.86
N LEU A 834 15.95 23.36 11.36
CA LEU A 834 16.58 22.07 11.67
C LEU A 834 17.83 21.86 10.79
N ASP A 835 18.91 21.32 11.35
CA ASP A 835 20.05 20.84 10.56
C ASP A 835 19.72 19.52 9.86
N TRP A 836 19.02 19.60 8.73
CA TRP A 836 18.57 18.45 7.98
C TRP A 836 19.70 17.53 7.50
N GLU A 837 20.85 18.09 7.11
CA GLU A 837 21.98 17.30 6.62
C GLU A 837 22.61 16.48 7.75
N HIS A 838 22.76 17.08 8.93
CA HIS A 838 23.22 16.37 10.12
C HIS A 838 22.33 15.17 10.45
N TYR A 839 21.01 15.36 10.59
CA TYR A 839 20.10 14.27 10.95
C TYR A 839 19.99 13.19 9.87
N ARG A 840 20.02 13.57 8.58
CA ARG A 840 20.05 12.59 7.47
C ARG A 840 21.32 11.74 7.51
N SER A 841 22.48 12.36 7.76
CA SER A 841 23.74 11.63 7.87
C SER A 841 23.79 10.71 9.09
N LEU A 842 23.21 11.13 10.22
CA LEU A 842 23.29 10.39 11.48
C LEU A 842 22.30 9.20 11.54
N TYR A 843 21.07 9.40 11.07
CA TYR A 843 19.99 8.41 11.23
C TYR A 843 19.57 7.70 9.95
N GLY A 844 19.86 8.28 8.79
CA GLY A 844 19.36 7.83 7.49
C GLY A 844 17.85 8.07 7.32
N ASN A 845 17.03 7.43 8.14
CA ASN A 845 15.58 7.62 8.17
C ASN A 845 15.18 8.67 9.23
N ILE A 846 14.73 9.82 8.74
CA ILE A 846 14.33 10.98 9.55
C ILE A 846 12.81 11.14 9.66
N HIS A 847 12.01 10.16 9.24
CA HIS A 847 10.55 10.27 9.23
C HIS A 847 9.93 10.49 10.63
N ARG A 848 10.63 10.09 11.70
CA ARG A 848 10.15 10.24 13.09
C ARG A 848 11.05 11.19 13.88
N MET A 849 11.16 12.43 13.40
CA MET A 849 11.92 13.48 14.10
C MET A 849 11.41 13.72 15.53
N ASP A 850 10.10 13.57 15.77
CA ASP A 850 9.53 13.55 17.13
C ASP A 850 10.23 12.57 18.07
N ARG A 851 10.47 11.34 17.60
CA ARG A 851 11.12 10.31 18.41
C ARG A 851 12.61 10.55 18.57
N ILE A 852 13.25 11.07 17.51
CA ILE A 852 14.69 11.36 17.48
C ILE A 852 15.00 12.49 18.45
N LEU A 853 14.39 13.67 18.26
CA LEU A 853 14.62 14.85 19.10
C LEU A 853 14.29 14.57 20.56
N LYS A 854 13.13 13.97 20.85
CA LYS A 854 12.75 13.60 22.24
C LYS A 854 13.74 12.61 22.88
N ALA A 855 14.40 11.75 22.09
CA ALA A 855 15.41 10.83 22.62
C ALA A 855 16.75 11.51 22.91
N GLU A 856 17.03 12.64 22.27
CA GLU A 856 18.20 13.48 22.52
C GLU A 856 17.96 14.54 23.61
N GLY A 857 16.76 14.56 24.20
CA GLY A 857 16.37 15.55 25.21
C GLY A 857 15.95 16.89 24.63
N ASP A 858 15.59 16.93 23.35
CA ASP A 858 15.12 18.10 22.61
C ASP A 858 13.63 17.95 22.21
N SER A 859 13.03 18.97 21.60
CA SER A 859 11.63 18.94 21.11
C SER A 859 11.51 19.41 19.67
N PRO A 860 10.64 18.79 18.85
CA PRO A 860 10.24 19.37 17.56
C PRO A 860 9.62 20.77 17.69
N ASP A 861 9.00 21.10 18.83
CA ASP A 861 8.43 22.44 19.09
C ASP A 861 9.47 23.58 19.02
N GLU A 862 10.76 23.27 19.04
CA GLU A 862 11.86 24.23 18.95
C GLU A 862 12.28 24.56 17.50
N TYR A 863 11.76 23.79 16.52
CA TYR A 863 12.23 23.84 15.13
C TYR A 863 11.09 23.96 14.13
N LYS A 864 11.39 24.55 12.97
CA LYS A 864 10.53 24.56 11.79
C LYS A 864 10.55 23.20 11.09
N VAL A 865 10.08 22.16 11.78
CA VAL A 865 10.07 20.77 11.30
C VAL A 865 8.64 20.21 11.33
N ALA A 866 8.16 19.75 10.19
CA ALA A 866 6.83 19.15 10.07
C ALA A 866 6.87 17.63 9.86
N LYS A 867 5.92 16.91 10.44
CA LYS A 867 5.65 15.50 10.17
C LYS A 867 5.04 15.32 8.78
N GLN A 868 4.07 16.17 8.46
CA GLN A 868 3.19 16.07 7.30
C GLN A 868 2.61 17.46 6.97
N PRO A 869 1.98 17.63 5.80
CA PRO A 869 1.32 18.88 5.42
C PRO A 869 0.34 19.39 6.47
N ASP A 870 0.51 20.65 6.87
CA ASP A 870 -0.40 21.42 7.73
C ASP A 870 -1.01 22.58 6.93
N VAL A 871 -0.28 23.68 6.73
CA VAL A 871 -0.67 24.77 5.81
C VAL A 871 -0.95 24.23 4.41
N LEU A 872 -0.09 23.33 3.94
CA LEU A 872 -0.24 22.71 2.63
C LEU A 872 -1.51 21.85 2.54
N MET A 873 -1.99 21.28 3.65
CA MET A 873 -3.24 20.51 3.65
C MET A 873 -4.45 21.35 3.21
N THR A 874 -4.43 22.67 3.43
CA THR A 874 -5.49 23.59 2.97
C THR A 874 -5.62 23.58 1.44
N PHE A 875 -4.51 23.53 0.71
CA PHE A 875 -4.51 23.49 -0.76
C PHE A 875 -4.79 22.10 -1.35
N TYR A 876 -4.81 21.08 -0.50
CA TYR A 876 -5.29 19.74 -0.86
C TYR A 876 -6.80 19.62 -0.71
N THR A 877 -7.37 20.20 0.36
CA THR A 877 -8.81 20.13 0.65
C THR A 877 -9.63 21.13 -0.17
N LEU A 878 -9.06 22.32 -0.41
CA LEU A 878 -9.67 23.42 -1.16
C LEU A 878 -8.78 23.79 -2.36
N SER A 879 -9.41 24.26 -3.44
CA SER A 879 -8.65 24.79 -4.58
C SER A 879 -7.88 26.06 -4.19
N PRO A 880 -6.72 26.36 -4.80
CA PRO A 880 -5.97 27.59 -4.52
C PRO A 880 -6.83 28.87 -4.64
N GLY A 881 -7.76 28.90 -5.60
CA GLY A 881 -8.71 30.01 -5.77
C GLY A 881 -9.70 30.16 -4.62
N GLU A 882 -10.25 29.05 -4.08
CA GLU A 882 -11.11 29.10 -2.89
C GLU A 882 -10.35 29.62 -1.66
N VAL A 883 -9.09 29.20 -1.48
CA VAL A 883 -8.24 29.70 -0.39
C VAL A 883 -7.99 31.19 -0.53
N ALA A 884 -7.62 31.65 -1.74
CA ALA A 884 -7.39 33.06 -2.01
C ALA A 884 -8.66 33.90 -1.79
N GLU A 885 -9.84 33.40 -2.17
CA GLU A 885 -11.13 34.07 -1.93
C GLU A 885 -11.44 34.18 -0.44
N LEU A 886 -11.26 33.11 0.33
CA LEU A 886 -11.45 33.10 1.79
C LEU A 886 -10.58 34.15 2.47
N LEU A 887 -9.28 34.18 2.16
CA LEU A 887 -8.32 35.12 2.72
C LEU A 887 -8.63 36.57 2.32
N THR A 888 -8.97 36.81 1.05
CA THR A 888 -9.33 38.16 0.57
C THR A 888 -10.58 38.67 1.26
N ARG A 889 -11.60 37.83 1.46
CA ARG A 889 -12.84 38.20 2.17
C ARG A 889 -12.62 38.48 3.65
N ALA A 890 -11.67 37.79 4.29
CA ALA A 890 -11.25 38.06 5.67
C ALA A 890 -10.37 39.33 5.82
N GLY A 891 -10.13 40.05 4.71
CA GLY A 891 -9.46 41.35 4.69
C GLY A 891 -7.94 41.27 4.47
N TYR A 892 -7.40 40.11 4.11
CA TYR A 892 -5.97 39.93 3.85
C TYR A 892 -5.59 40.31 2.43
N LYS A 893 -4.37 40.85 2.27
CA LYS A 893 -3.78 41.06 0.95
C LYS A 893 -3.16 39.74 0.50
N VAL A 894 -3.71 39.17 -0.56
CA VAL A 894 -3.30 37.86 -1.10
C VAL A 894 -2.68 38.07 -2.48
N PRO A 895 -1.57 37.40 -2.82
CA PRO A 895 -1.12 37.31 -4.21
C PRO A 895 -2.14 36.53 -5.06
N ASP A 896 -1.88 36.38 -6.36
CA ASP A 896 -2.71 35.48 -7.17
C ASP A 896 -2.66 34.04 -6.63
N GLU A 897 -3.72 33.27 -6.90
CA GLU A 897 -3.93 31.93 -6.34
C GLU A 897 -2.79 30.95 -6.62
N MET A 898 -2.14 31.07 -7.77
CA MET A 898 -1.02 30.20 -8.15
C MET A 898 0.26 30.62 -7.44
N THR A 899 0.55 31.91 -7.35
CA THR A 899 1.67 32.43 -6.56
C THR A 899 1.51 32.08 -5.07
N LEU A 900 0.29 32.14 -4.53
CA LEU A 900 -0.01 31.78 -3.15
C LEU A 900 0.42 30.34 -2.83
N VAL A 901 -0.05 29.36 -3.62
CA VAL A 901 0.29 27.95 -3.39
C VAL A 901 1.77 27.66 -3.67
N LYS A 902 2.37 28.27 -4.70
CA LYS A 902 3.79 28.10 -5.03
C LYS A 902 4.70 28.59 -3.89
N ASN A 903 4.44 29.78 -3.37
CA ASN A 903 5.24 30.37 -2.28
C ASN A 903 5.16 29.52 -1.00
N ASN A 904 3.96 29.08 -0.62
CA ASN A 904 3.78 28.23 0.54
C ASN A 904 4.39 26.83 0.34
N TYR A 905 4.29 26.24 -0.86
CA TYR A 905 4.94 24.96 -1.15
C TYR A 905 6.46 25.03 -1.01
N ALA A 906 7.08 26.05 -1.62
CA ALA A 906 8.53 26.27 -1.53
C ALA A 906 9.00 26.52 -0.08
N TYR A 907 8.13 27.07 0.77
CA TYR A 907 8.44 27.28 2.18
C TYR A 907 8.31 25.99 3.02
N TYR A 908 7.23 25.24 2.87
CA TYR A 908 6.92 24.12 3.76
C TYR A 908 7.45 22.76 3.31
N GLU A 909 7.59 22.49 2.02
CA GLU A 909 8.08 21.18 1.55
C GLU A 909 9.50 20.86 2.05
N PRO A 910 10.49 21.77 1.98
CA PRO A 910 11.84 21.48 2.48
C PRO A 910 11.92 21.25 4.00
N ARG A 911 10.87 21.65 4.72
CA ARG A 911 10.73 21.56 6.19
C ARG A 911 9.91 20.35 6.63
N THR A 912 9.48 19.50 5.70
CA THR A 912 8.63 18.35 5.98
C THR A 912 9.45 17.05 5.96
N SER A 913 9.39 16.27 7.04
CA SER A 913 10.10 14.99 7.16
C SER A 913 9.37 13.82 6.47
N HIS A 914 8.12 14.04 6.06
CA HIS A 914 7.21 13.04 5.49
C HIS A 914 7.02 11.82 6.41
N GLY A 915 6.90 12.08 7.72
CA GLY A 915 6.70 11.09 8.77
C GLY A 915 5.39 10.30 8.69
N SER A 916 4.43 10.81 7.94
CA SER A 916 3.19 10.12 7.58
C SER A 916 3.18 9.81 6.09
N THR A 917 2.78 8.59 5.73
CA THR A 917 2.58 8.20 4.32
C THR A 917 1.49 9.03 3.63
N LEU A 918 0.53 9.59 4.36
CA LEU A 918 -0.48 10.53 3.85
C LEU A 918 0.14 11.80 3.26
N SER A 919 1.32 12.20 3.77
CA SER A 919 2.05 13.36 3.24
C SER A 919 2.28 13.22 1.73
N LYS A 920 2.66 12.02 1.26
CA LYS A 920 2.94 11.77 -0.16
C LYS A 920 1.71 11.95 -1.04
N VAL A 921 0.53 11.56 -0.56
CA VAL A 921 -0.74 11.78 -1.28
C VAL A 921 -1.02 13.27 -1.43
N VAL A 922 -0.88 14.02 -0.33
CA VAL A 922 -1.11 15.46 -0.31
C VAL A 922 -0.14 16.19 -1.26
N HIS A 923 1.16 15.91 -1.15
CA HIS A 923 2.15 16.50 -2.05
C HIS A 923 1.94 16.09 -3.51
N SER A 924 1.42 14.89 -3.79
CA SER A 924 1.09 14.49 -5.16
C SER A 924 0.07 15.43 -5.81
N ILE A 925 -1.00 15.80 -5.08
CA ILE A 925 -2.01 16.72 -5.61
C ILE A 925 -1.49 18.15 -5.64
N ILE A 926 -0.88 18.64 -4.57
CA ILE A 926 -0.46 20.06 -4.51
C ILE A 926 0.62 20.35 -5.54
N SER A 927 1.51 19.39 -5.82
CA SER A 927 2.54 19.55 -6.85
C SER A 927 1.91 19.84 -8.22
N SER A 928 0.66 19.42 -8.49
CA SER A 928 -0.03 19.73 -9.75
C SER A 928 -0.23 21.23 -10.02
N TYR A 929 -0.16 22.07 -8.99
CA TYR A 929 -0.27 23.51 -9.11
C TYR A 929 1.08 24.21 -9.37
N LEU A 930 2.18 23.46 -9.52
CA LEU A 930 3.53 23.99 -9.72
C LEU A 930 3.94 23.91 -11.20
N ASP A 931 4.88 24.75 -11.63
CA ASP A 931 5.30 24.83 -13.04
C ASP A 931 5.95 23.52 -13.55
N ASP A 932 6.88 22.93 -12.79
CA ASP A 932 7.45 21.60 -13.03
C ASP A 932 6.69 20.51 -12.23
N GLY A 933 5.42 20.77 -11.94
CA GLY A 933 4.61 20.06 -10.96
C GLY A 933 4.28 18.62 -11.30
N HIS A 934 4.24 18.29 -12.60
CA HIS A 934 3.77 17.00 -13.09
C HIS A 934 4.72 15.84 -12.72
N ASP A 935 6.02 16.02 -12.92
CA ASP A 935 7.02 14.99 -12.58
C ASP A 935 7.11 14.79 -11.06
N MET A 936 6.98 15.88 -10.29
CA MET A 936 6.91 15.82 -8.82
C MET A 936 5.64 15.11 -8.34
N ALA A 937 4.49 15.42 -8.93
CA ALA A 937 3.24 14.74 -8.65
C ALA A 937 3.36 13.24 -8.93
N TRP A 938 3.92 12.85 -10.08
CA TRP A 938 4.17 11.45 -10.42
C TRP A 938 5.10 10.75 -9.41
N LYS A 939 6.18 11.41 -9.00
CA LYS A 939 7.12 10.89 -8.01
C LYS A 939 6.40 10.60 -6.68
N TRP A 940 5.69 11.58 -6.15
CA TRP A 940 4.96 11.45 -4.89
C TRP A 940 3.86 10.38 -4.96
N PHE A 941 3.08 10.38 -6.04
CA PHE A 941 2.09 9.35 -6.32
C PHE A 941 2.72 7.96 -6.35
N SER A 942 3.81 7.78 -7.09
CA SER A 942 4.51 6.50 -7.22
C SER A 942 5.02 5.96 -5.89
N GLU A 943 5.52 6.85 -5.02
CA GLU A 943 5.96 6.46 -3.69
C GLU A 943 4.79 6.07 -2.77
N ALA A 944 3.68 6.81 -2.82
CA ALA A 944 2.46 6.48 -2.09
C ALA A 944 1.87 5.14 -2.58
N LEU A 945 1.81 4.93 -3.90
CA LEU A 945 1.26 3.72 -4.50
C LEU A 945 2.03 2.45 -4.12
N LYS A 946 3.34 2.57 -3.89
CA LYS A 946 4.22 1.44 -3.53
C LYS A 946 4.40 1.27 -2.01
N SER A 947 3.79 2.12 -1.18
CA SER A 947 4.16 2.27 0.23
C SER A 947 3.97 1.00 1.06
N ASP A 948 2.83 0.33 0.90
CA ASP A 948 2.49 -0.89 1.65
C ASP A 948 3.25 -2.12 1.15
N ILE A 949 3.34 -2.31 -0.17
CA ILE A 949 4.05 -3.46 -0.73
C ILE A 949 5.55 -3.42 -0.43
N LYS A 950 6.14 -2.22 -0.37
CA LYS A 950 7.56 -2.04 -0.01
C LYS A 950 7.78 -1.77 1.47
N ASP A 951 6.71 -1.69 2.29
CA ASP A 951 6.74 -1.32 3.70
C ASP A 951 7.65 -0.12 3.98
N THR A 952 7.45 0.97 3.24
CA THR A 952 8.38 2.12 3.15
C THR A 952 8.66 2.83 4.48
N GLN A 953 7.77 2.71 5.47
CA GLN A 953 7.98 3.26 6.82
C GLN A 953 8.76 2.32 7.76
N GLY A 954 9.02 1.07 7.34
CA GLY A 954 9.83 0.10 8.07
C GLY A 954 9.09 -0.59 9.21
N GLY A 955 8.30 -1.61 8.89
CA GLY A 955 7.67 -2.53 9.84
C GLY A 955 6.24 -2.15 10.23
N THR A 956 5.57 -1.26 9.49
CA THR A 956 4.23 -0.76 9.85
C THR A 956 3.13 -1.52 9.12
N THR A 957 3.34 -1.91 7.86
CA THR A 957 2.32 -2.61 7.07
C THR A 957 2.01 -4.00 7.65
N GLN A 958 2.98 -4.67 8.27
CA GLN A 958 2.73 -5.94 8.97
C GLN A 958 1.68 -5.81 10.10
N GLU A 959 1.51 -4.60 10.66
CA GLU A 959 0.54 -4.31 11.72
C GLU A 959 -0.84 -3.89 11.18
N GLY A 960 -0.99 -3.73 9.85
CA GLY A 960 -2.22 -3.33 9.14
C GLY A 960 -1.93 -2.49 7.89
N ILE A 961 -2.82 -2.53 6.89
CA ILE A 961 -2.71 -1.72 5.65
C ILE A 961 -2.88 -0.22 5.92
N HIS A 962 -2.51 0.68 5.00
CA HIS A 962 -2.74 2.13 5.17
C HIS A 962 -3.97 2.61 4.39
N CYS A 963 -5.17 2.54 4.99
CA CYS A 963 -6.43 2.83 4.28
C CYS A 963 -6.49 4.22 3.64
N GLY A 964 -6.08 5.27 4.37
CA GLY A 964 -6.05 6.63 3.83
C GLY A 964 -5.11 6.79 2.63
N VAL A 965 -3.98 6.09 2.62
CA VAL A 965 -3.03 6.10 1.49
C VAL A 965 -3.61 5.35 0.29
N MET A 966 -4.14 4.15 0.53
CA MET A 966 -4.71 3.32 -0.53
C MET A 966 -5.84 4.07 -1.25
N ALA A 967 -6.82 4.61 -0.52
CA ALA A 967 -7.89 5.39 -1.12
C ALA A 967 -7.40 6.72 -1.72
N GLY A 968 -6.49 7.41 -1.05
CA GLY A 968 -5.91 8.67 -1.53
C GLY A 968 -5.20 8.52 -2.88
N THR A 969 -4.54 7.38 -3.14
CA THR A 969 -3.95 7.11 -4.47
C THR A 969 -5.01 6.85 -5.54
N LEU A 970 -6.11 6.16 -5.22
CA LEU A 970 -7.23 5.97 -6.16
C LEU A 970 -7.88 7.31 -6.53
N ASP A 971 -8.10 8.15 -5.51
CA ASP A 971 -8.61 9.50 -5.69
C ASP A 971 -7.64 10.37 -6.50
N THR A 972 -6.33 10.27 -6.26
CA THR A 972 -5.32 11.01 -7.06
C THR A 972 -5.43 10.68 -8.56
N VAL A 973 -5.70 9.42 -8.92
CA VAL A 973 -5.92 9.04 -10.32
C VAL A 973 -7.14 9.73 -10.91
N SER A 974 -8.25 9.76 -10.18
CA SER A 974 -9.48 10.42 -10.62
C SER A 974 -9.33 11.95 -10.69
N ARG A 975 -8.90 12.56 -9.58
CA ARG A 975 -8.83 14.01 -9.39
C ARG A 975 -7.77 14.67 -10.27
N TYR A 976 -6.57 14.08 -10.35
CA TYR A 976 -5.43 14.70 -11.03
C TYR A 976 -5.13 14.10 -12.41
N PHE A 977 -4.87 12.79 -12.51
CA PHE A 977 -4.42 12.20 -13.78
C PHE A 977 -5.55 12.12 -14.82
N ALA A 978 -6.76 11.70 -14.42
CA ALA A 978 -7.95 11.86 -15.25
C ALA A 978 -8.44 13.32 -15.28
N GLY A 979 -8.04 14.14 -14.30
CA GLY A 979 -8.34 15.56 -14.25
C GLY A 979 -9.82 15.86 -13.98
N ILE A 980 -10.48 14.99 -13.22
CA ILE A 980 -11.91 15.10 -12.94
C ILE A 980 -12.13 16.13 -11.83
N SER A 981 -12.94 17.14 -12.14
CA SER A 981 -13.43 18.13 -11.18
C SER A 981 -14.93 18.29 -11.31
N PHE A 982 -15.61 18.46 -10.17
CA PHE A 982 -17.06 18.62 -10.12
C PHE A 982 -17.50 20.08 -9.92
N TYR A 983 -16.59 21.03 -10.21
CA TYR A 983 -16.84 22.45 -10.09
C TYR A 983 -18.08 22.91 -10.89
N ASN A 984 -18.84 23.87 -10.33
CA ASN A 984 -20.11 24.35 -10.87
C ASN A 984 -21.16 23.25 -11.11
N GLU A 985 -21.18 22.21 -10.27
CA GLU A 985 -22.21 21.16 -10.27
C GLU A 985 -22.30 20.37 -11.60
N LYS A 986 -21.19 20.28 -12.33
CA LYS A 986 -21.08 19.55 -13.60
C LYS A 986 -19.80 18.73 -13.65
N LEU A 987 -19.74 17.73 -14.53
CA LEU A 987 -18.52 16.98 -14.80
C LEU A 987 -17.53 17.86 -15.59
N ASN A 988 -16.34 18.11 -15.04
CA ASN A 988 -15.25 18.79 -15.74
C ASN A 988 -14.06 17.83 -15.85
N ILE A 989 -13.43 17.76 -17.02
CA ILE A 989 -12.30 16.84 -17.28
C ILE A 989 -11.18 17.61 -17.97
N HIS A 990 -10.03 17.67 -17.30
CA HIS A 990 -8.79 18.27 -17.80
C HIS A 990 -7.61 17.31 -17.53
N PRO A 991 -7.41 16.30 -18.39
CA PRO A 991 -6.53 15.18 -18.07
C PRO A 991 -5.06 15.60 -18.03
N ASN A 992 -4.31 14.94 -17.17
CA ASN A 992 -2.86 15.11 -17.03
C ASN A 992 -2.21 13.74 -16.95
N LEU A 993 -2.20 12.97 -18.05
CA LEU A 993 -1.64 11.63 -18.03
C LEU A 993 -0.11 11.65 -17.88
N PRO A 994 0.46 10.82 -16.98
CA PRO A 994 1.90 10.59 -16.94
C PRO A 994 2.43 10.07 -18.28
N THR A 995 3.66 10.42 -18.63
CA THR A 995 4.24 10.11 -19.95
C THR A 995 4.23 8.62 -20.29
N GLN A 996 4.45 7.75 -19.30
CA GLN A 996 4.41 6.29 -19.43
C GLN A 996 3.01 5.68 -19.52
N TRP A 997 1.94 6.41 -19.16
CA TRP A 997 0.57 5.90 -19.30
C TRP A 997 0.07 6.16 -20.71
N LYS A 998 -0.33 5.09 -21.39
CA LYS A 998 -0.90 5.16 -22.74
C LYS A 998 -2.39 5.49 -22.67
N LYS A 999 -3.08 4.89 -21.70
CA LYS A 999 -4.53 4.99 -21.54
C LYS A 999 -4.91 4.79 -20.08
N LEU A 1000 -5.93 5.54 -19.67
CA LEU A 1000 -6.60 5.43 -18.39
C LEU A 1000 -8.11 5.24 -18.64
N SER A 1001 -8.74 4.27 -17.98
CA SER A 1001 -10.20 4.12 -17.99
C SER A 1001 -10.75 3.92 -16.59
N LEU A 1002 -11.82 4.64 -16.24
CA LEU A 1002 -12.47 4.57 -14.93
C LEU A 1002 -13.94 5.00 -15.01
N GLY A 1003 -14.72 4.55 -14.03
CA GLY A 1003 -16.09 4.99 -13.82
C GLY A 1003 -16.22 5.97 -12.65
N VAL A 1004 -17.10 6.97 -12.76
CA VAL A 1004 -17.42 7.91 -11.66
C VAL A 1004 -18.91 8.18 -11.57
N CYS A 1005 -19.41 8.25 -10.33
CA CYS A 1005 -20.76 8.67 -9.99
C CYS A 1005 -20.75 10.11 -9.48
N PHE A 1006 -21.62 10.96 -10.02
CA PHE A 1006 -21.82 12.33 -9.55
C PHE A 1006 -23.25 12.77 -9.77
N ARG A 1007 -23.91 13.27 -8.72
CA ARG A 1007 -25.30 13.75 -8.69
C ARG A 1007 -26.24 12.76 -9.40
N LYS A 1008 -26.17 11.49 -8.98
CA LYS A 1008 -26.94 10.34 -9.51
C LYS A 1008 -26.68 9.97 -10.98
N ASN A 1009 -25.65 10.54 -11.61
CA ASN A 1009 -25.20 10.17 -12.93
C ASN A 1009 -23.96 9.27 -12.84
N ARG A 1010 -23.87 8.23 -13.66
CA ARG A 1010 -22.69 7.38 -13.80
C ARG A 1010 -22.04 7.63 -15.15
N TYR A 1011 -20.76 7.97 -15.13
CA TYR A 1011 -19.94 8.22 -16.30
C TYR A 1011 -18.86 7.14 -16.41
N GLU A 1012 -18.62 6.66 -17.62
CA GLU A 1012 -17.43 5.88 -17.96
C GLU A 1012 -16.51 6.79 -18.79
N ILE A 1013 -15.27 6.93 -18.34
CA ILE A 1013 -14.30 7.88 -18.88
C ILE A 1013 -13.09 7.10 -19.36
N THR A 1014 -12.65 7.37 -20.58
CA THR A 1014 -11.40 6.88 -21.15
C THR A 1014 -10.57 8.06 -21.60
N VAL A 1015 -9.35 8.15 -21.09
CA VAL A 1015 -8.36 9.17 -21.44
C VAL A 1015 -7.19 8.47 -22.14
N GLU A 1016 -6.88 8.92 -23.35
CA GLU A 1016 -5.67 8.58 -24.10
C GLU A 1016 -4.86 9.86 -24.34
N LYS A 1017 -3.64 9.77 -24.88
CA LYS A 1017 -2.76 10.95 -25.03
C LYS A 1017 -3.38 12.10 -25.82
N ASN A 1018 -4.20 11.80 -26.83
CA ASN A 1018 -4.75 12.81 -27.74
C ASN A 1018 -6.28 12.85 -27.73
N ASP A 1019 -6.95 11.94 -27.01
CA ASP A 1019 -8.40 11.74 -27.12
C ASP A 1019 -8.99 11.43 -25.74
N ILE A 1020 -10.20 11.96 -25.51
CA ILE A 1020 -11.01 11.68 -24.33
C ILE A 1020 -12.36 11.17 -24.82
N THR A 1021 -12.78 10.02 -24.30
CA THR A 1021 -14.11 9.46 -24.53
C THR A 1021 -14.87 9.41 -23.22
N VAL A 1022 -16.06 10.01 -23.19
CA VAL A 1022 -16.95 10.01 -22.03
C VAL A 1022 -18.31 9.47 -22.43
N THR A 1023 -18.82 8.50 -21.66
CA THR A 1023 -20.16 7.94 -21.85
C THR A 1023 -20.97 8.10 -20.58
N LEU A 1024 -22.14 8.75 -20.67
CA LEU A 1024 -23.13 8.75 -19.60
C LEU A 1024 -23.88 7.41 -19.62
N VAL A 1025 -23.62 6.53 -18.65
CA VAL A 1025 -24.17 5.16 -18.62
C VAL A 1025 -25.46 5.11 -17.82
N GLU A 1026 -25.50 5.79 -16.67
CA GLU A 1026 -26.69 5.86 -15.81
C GLU A 1026 -27.02 7.31 -15.51
N SER A 1027 -28.31 7.64 -15.51
CA SER A 1027 -28.84 8.98 -15.23
C SER A 1027 -30.34 8.89 -15.01
N GLU A 1028 -30.88 9.75 -14.15
CA GLU A 1028 -32.33 10.02 -14.03
C GLU A 1028 -32.86 10.73 -15.30
N GLY A 1029 -32.01 11.52 -15.98
CA GLY A 1029 -32.32 12.22 -17.22
C GLY A 1029 -31.82 11.51 -18.49
N VAL A 1030 -32.07 12.13 -19.64
CA VAL A 1030 -31.53 11.68 -20.94
C VAL A 1030 -30.19 12.36 -21.25
N GLU A 1031 -29.95 13.53 -20.66
CA GLU A 1031 -28.79 14.40 -20.94
C GLU A 1031 -28.14 14.90 -19.64
N ALA A 1032 -26.82 15.11 -19.69
CA ALA A 1032 -26.06 15.77 -18.62
C ALA A 1032 -25.04 16.76 -19.19
N LEU A 1033 -24.83 17.90 -18.52
CA LEU A 1033 -23.84 18.89 -18.93
C LEU A 1033 -22.43 18.49 -18.47
N ALA A 1034 -21.44 18.66 -19.35
CA ALA A 1034 -20.04 18.42 -19.05
C ALA A 1034 -19.14 19.50 -19.67
N CYS A 1035 -17.94 19.67 -19.10
CA CYS A 1035 -16.84 20.42 -19.70
C CYS A 1035 -15.68 19.46 -19.93
N ILE A 1036 -15.34 19.15 -21.17
CA ILE A 1036 -14.27 18.20 -21.49
C ILE A 1036 -13.18 18.95 -22.26
N ALA A 1037 -11.97 18.99 -21.70
CA ALA A 1037 -10.83 19.73 -22.25
C ALA A 1037 -11.17 21.21 -22.57
N GLY A 1038 -11.99 21.86 -21.73
CA GLY A 1038 -12.44 23.24 -21.93
C GLY A 1038 -13.66 23.41 -22.85
N HIS A 1039 -14.15 22.33 -23.48
CA HIS A 1039 -15.33 22.37 -24.33
C HIS A 1039 -16.61 22.04 -23.53
N HIS A 1040 -17.59 22.94 -23.58
CA HIS A 1040 -18.90 22.72 -22.99
C HIS A 1040 -19.74 21.82 -23.88
N LEU A 1041 -20.17 20.68 -23.35
CA LEU A 1041 -20.84 19.61 -24.09
C LEU A 1041 -22.08 19.12 -23.34
N THR A 1042 -23.03 18.59 -24.09
CA THR A 1042 -24.19 17.85 -23.56
C THR A 1042 -23.98 16.37 -23.86
N LEU A 1043 -23.85 15.57 -22.81
CA LEU A 1043 -23.70 14.11 -22.91
C LEU A 1043 -25.06 13.47 -23.00
N ILE A 1044 -25.29 12.62 -24.00
CA ILE A 1044 -26.53 11.84 -24.18
C ILE A 1044 -26.32 10.44 -23.61
N LYS A 1045 -27.26 9.96 -22.80
CA LYS A 1045 -27.18 8.64 -22.16
C LYS A 1045 -26.98 7.52 -23.20
N GLY A 1046 -25.94 6.71 -23.01
CA GLY A 1046 -25.57 5.59 -23.87
C GLY A 1046 -24.81 5.96 -25.15
N VAL A 1047 -24.57 7.25 -25.41
CA VAL A 1047 -23.82 7.72 -26.59
C VAL A 1047 -22.42 8.15 -26.17
N PRO A 1048 -21.35 7.53 -26.68
CA PRO A 1048 -19.98 8.00 -26.43
C PRO A 1048 -19.75 9.38 -27.02
N CYS A 1049 -19.21 10.29 -26.21
CA CYS A 1049 -18.78 11.62 -26.64
C CYS A 1049 -17.25 11.65 -26.74
N HIS A 1050 -16.72 12.07 -27.89
CA HIS A 1050 -15.29 12.19 -28.14
C HIS A 1050 -14.87 13.66 -28.15
N SER A 1051 -13.78 13.97 -27.46
CA SER A 1051 -13.11 15.27 -27.50
C SER A 1051 -11.62 15.05 -27.69
N ALA A 1052 -10.96 15.92 -28.46
CA ALA A 1052 -9.51 15.97 -28.46
C ALA A 1052 -9.00 16.34 -27.05
N ALA A 1053 -7.94 15.69 -26.60
CA ALA A 1053 -7.16 16.17 -25.45
C ALA A 1053 -6.34 17.40 -25.90
N VAL A 1054 -6.26 18.41 -25.05
CA VAL A 1054 -5.50 19.66 -25.31
C VAL A 1054 -4.05 19.48 -24.92
#